data_AF-A0A9X1MQU9-F1
#
_entry.id   AF-A0A9X1MQU9-F1
#
_cell.length_a   1.000
_cell.length_b   1.000
_cell.length_c   1.000
_cell.angle_alpha   90.00
_cell.angle_beta   90.00
_cell.angle_gamma   90.00
#
_symmetry.space_group_name_H-M   'P 1'
#
loop_
_entity.id
_entity.type
_entity.pdbx_description
1 polymer ?
#
loop_
_entity_poly.entity_id
_entity_poly.type
_entity_poly.pdbx_seq_one_letter_code
_entity_poly.pdbx_strand_id
1 'polypeptide(L)'
;MNTTQKTVDPYKVILRIDDENRPLNAYQILRLDFYEDDATYIQICGERTRKNLQQFFGKIDPPLWRQVYNEVEDAIEILLNPQKKEAYDNELKRSASGAISVNGNGHSNGHSKPHMPVASPSAEAISDKIHCPTCSTLNPPSRKFCGDCGNALYVACAKCGCMNTVHEKFCGGCGVNLAETAQQQQSHLERKFEEAEQLVVEGQHDAACALLREMTRPTHEGEMKFAQRAALRIEQVIQEKEALLARALTVAEEANELFANKQAEKAVALIRQIPQILWHDDLTKIHDKANNVRREIKRLSKEIKLAVAEKRTSRLLPKVERLLELKPHDVSAQRLAERLKKHQQQADVAKRDKLLSKAKEYVSEYRYERAYEVLTEIPEGVRSENFHKYFDQVAELAWIANDVKKSTRIDRPLIGLASRLVKLMPRDRNAMEMLHKMSQKFENRSLRKMERDLNWADPPKRTTLGSPVSLHAGLRQIKSEKLDDNAHFQENRASFYVAIGLALQGLGVTQIDFNLAPAKAGMLGKLAVGSKKIAGDRAWGIDLSNSGLKAVLLSKKKMGEKDNAKVVVVAEDCFHCDHKRPLSRADDADRRGLVQESVEKFIAHLGEAGFKDAIVALGQPASELIGRFLKLPPVDMKKLEKTIHYEARNQIPFPLEELSTGYHVWDAPPKDEDVMEEPGREVAFIATRLLQLQERLAFLKRLGITPHIVQADPIALHNYFHFDDFSDAEKEMNMRETDQTVGILDVGSDASTLVVSGLNSLWFRSLEVGGDSFTRILVRQMSLTFSKAEEMKRQPDTAPEVSKMYEVMDAVFKNLTKEASISISNYTNANSDRPISEVVLVGGGGQLHSLVRLLQYGRQFD
;
A
#
# COMPACT_ATOMS: atom_id res chain seq x y z
N MET A 1 -6.10 -46.38 -28.74
CA MET A 1 -5.41 -46.72 -27.48
C MET A 1 -6.03 -45.88 -26.38
N ASN A 2 -6.62 -46.55 -25.39
CA ASN A 2 -7.16 -45.95 -24.17
C ASN A 2 -6.08 -45.13 -23.45
N THR A 3 -6.36 -43.87 -23.19
CA THR A 3 -5.80 -43.13 -22.06
C THR A 3 -6.95 -42.49 -21.31
N THR A 4 -7.44 -43.21 -20.31
CA THR A 4 -8.30 -42.73 -19.23
C THR A 4 -7.84 -41.36 -18.75
N GLN A 5 -8.66 -40.32 -18.94
CA GLN A 5 -8.53 -39.05 -18.25
C GLN A 5 -8.57 -39.34 -16.74
N LYS A 6 -7.41 -39.29 -16.08
CA LYS A 6 -7.34 -39.26 -14.62
C LYS A 6 -8.09 -38.01 -14.16
N THR A 7 -9.19 -38.20 -13.45
CA THR A 7 -9.90 -37.16 -12.71
C THR A 7 -8.90 -36.46 -11.79
N VAL A 8 -8.62 -35.19 -12.10
CA VAL A 8 -7.72 -34.37 -11.30
C VAL A 8 -8.49 -33.93 -10.06
N ASP A 9 -7.99 -34.33 -8.90
CA ASP A 9 -8.54 -33.91 -7.63
C ASP A 9 -8.15 -32.45 -7.33
N PRO A 10 -9.13 -31.53 -7.26
CA PRO A 10 -8.84 -30.11 -7.09
C PRO A 10 -8.21 -29.75 -5.75
N TYR A 11 -8.55 -30.42 -4.65
CA TYR A 11 -8.02 -30.04 -3.32
C TYR A 11 -6.55 -30.44 -3.20
N LYS A 12 -6.18 -31.59 -3.78
CA LYS A 12 -4.80 -32.06 -3.85
C LYS A 12 -3.93 -31.18 -4.73
N VAL A 13 -4.43 -30.75 -5.89
CA VAL A 13 -3.66 -29.92 -6.82
C VAL A 13 -3.57 -28.46 -6.36
N ILE A 14 -4.66 -27.92 -5.85
CA ILE A 14 -4.80 -26.48 -5.60
C ILE A 14 -4.43 -26.13 -4.15
N LEU A 15 -4.98 -26.85 -3.18
CA LEU A 15 -4.75 -26.59 -1.75
C LEU A 15 -3.64 -27.47 -1.16
N ARG A 16 -3.15 -28.47 -1.90
CA ARG A 16 -2.16 -29.47 -1.45
C ARG A 16 -2.62 -30.21 -0.20
N ILE A 17 -3.90 -30.56 -0.16
CA ILE A 17 -4.50 -31.36 0.92
C ILE A 17 -4.64 -32.80 0.40
N ASP A 18 -3.90 -33.72 1.02
CA ASP A 18 -3.91 -35.15 0.71
C ASP A 18 -4.84 -35.92 1.68
N ASP A 19 -6.11 -35.50 1.78
CA ASP A 19 -7.09 -36.13 2.68
C ASP A 19 -8.16 -36.88 1.87
N GLU A 20 -8.37 -38.15 2.23
CA GLU A 20 -9.32 -39.08 1.61
C GLU A 20 -10.73 -38.95 2.20
N ASN A 21 -10.90 -38.28 3.35
CA ASN A 21 -12.19 -38.11 4.01
C ASN A 21 -12.85 -36.80 3.59
N ARG A 22 -13.70 -36.87 2.55
CA ARG A 22 -14.50 -35.75 2.07
C ARG A 22 -15.96 -35.85 2.48
N PRO A 23 -16.63 -34.71 2.73
CA PRO A 23 -16.17 -33.33 2.55
C PRO A 23 -15.19 -32.84 3.65
N LEU A 24 -14.27 -31.95 3.29
CA LEU A 24 -13.35 -31.30 4.24
C LEU A 24 -14.11 -30.26 5.08
N ASN A 25 -13.75 -30.13 6.35
CA ASN A 25 -14.28 -29.05 7.19
C ASN A 25 -13.45 -27.75 7.04
N ALA A 26 -14.01 -26.63 7.49
CA ALA A 26 -13.39 -25.30 7.41
C ALA A 26 -11.95 -25.23 7.99
N TYR A 27 -11.67 -25.91 9.10
CA TYR A 27 -10.32 -25.95 9.69
C TYR A 27 -9.32 -26.65 8.77
N GLN A 28 -9.71 -27.79 8.19
CA GLN A 28 -8.89 -28.53 7.25
C GLN A 28 -8.64 -27.76 5.95
N ILE A 29 -9.65 -27.06 5.43
CA ILE A 29 -9.54 -26.22 4.22
C ILE A 29 -8.48 -25.12 4.40
N LEU A 30 -8.44 -24.50 5.58
CA LEU A 30 -7.46 -23.46 5.92
C LEU A 30 -6.16 -24.00 6.53
N ARG A 31 -6.04 -25.32 6.69
CA ARG A 31 -4.89 -26.04 7.29
C ARG A 31 -4.58 -25.56 8.71
N LEU A 32 -5.63 -25.38 9.50
CA LEU A 32 -5.61 -25.04 10.91
C LEU A 32 -5.83 -26.27 11.78
N ASP A 33 -5.37 -26.23 13.03
CA ASP A 33 -5.79 -27.19 14.04
C ASP A 33 -7.28 -27.03 14.36
N PHE A 34 -7.94 -28.14 14.73
CA PHE A 34 -9.35 -28.11 15.09
C PHE A 34 -9.61 -27.17 16.27
N TYR A 35 -10.65 -26.35 16.14
CA TYR A 35 -11.07 -25.40 17.16
C TYR A 35 -10.05 -24.30 17.47
N GLU A 36 -9.14 -23.96 16.54
CA GLU A 36 -8.30 -22.75 16.65
C GLU A 36 -9.16 -21.53 16.98
N ASP A 37 -8.73 -20.73 17.95
CA ASP A 37 -9.48 -19.62 18.55
C ASP A 37 -8.79 -18.25 18.31
N ASP A 38 -7.53 -18.20 17.89
CA ASP A 38 -6.85 -16.96 17.52
C ASP A 38 -7.35 -16.44 16.17
N ALA A 39 -8.28 -15.48 16.21
CA ALA A 39 -8.83 -14.82 15.03
C ALA A 39 -7.76 -14.21 14.11
N THR A 40 -6.64 -13.72 14.66
CA THR A 40 -5.53 -13.16 13.87
C THR A 40 -4.82 -14.26 13.10
N TYR A 41 -4.57 -15.40 13.75
CA TYR A 41 -3.94 -16.55 13.14
C TYR A 41 -4.83 -17.20 12.05
N ILE A 42 -6.13 -17.32 12.32
CA ILE A 42 -7.15 -17.76 11.35
C ILE A 42 -7.15 -16.85 10.12
N GLN A 43 -7.12 -15.52 10.32
CA GLN A 43 -7.09 -14.54 9.23
C GLN A 43 -5.83 -14.69 8.38
N ILE A 44 -4.65 -14.82 9.01
CA ILE A 44 -3.37 -15.00 8.31
C ILE A 44 -3.37 -16.28 7.46
N CYS A 45 -3.88 -17.39 8.00
CA CYS A 45 -3.95 -18.67 7.29
C CYS A 45 -4.99 -18.63 6.16
N GLY A 46 -6.14 -17.98 6.39
CA GLY A 46 -7.16 -17.70 5.39
C GLY A 46 -6.62 -16.91 4.19
N GLU A 47 -6.00 -15.76 4.45
CA GLU A 47 -5.42 -14.90 3.41
C GLU A 47 -4.29 -15.60 2.65
N ARG A 48 -3.46 -16.40 3.33
CA ARG A 48 -2.42 -17.22 2.69
C ARG A 48 -3.02 -18.26 1.74
N THR A 49 -4.06 -18.96 2.17
CA THR A 49 -4.75 -19.99 1.36
C THR A 49 -5.44 -19.36 0.16
N ARG A 50 -6.15 -18.24 0.35
CA ARG A 50 -6.74 -17.42 -0.73
C ARG A 50 -5.69 -16.97 -1.76
N LYS A 51 -4.55 -16.43 -1.30
CA LYS A 51 -3.49 -15.94 -2.19
C LYS A 51 -2.81 -17.07 -2.95
N ASN A 52 -2.60 -18.23 -2.32
CA ASN A 52 -2.07 -19.41 -3.00
C ASN A 52 -3.02 -19.91 -4.09
N LEU A 53 -4.32 -19.96 -3.79
CA LEU A 53 -5.37 -20.35 -4.73
C LEU A 53 -5.45 -19.41 -5.95
N GLN A 54 -5.29 -18.10 -5.76
CA GLN A 54 -5.25 -17.12 -6.85
C GLN A 54 -4.09 -17.37 -7.86
N GLN A 55 -2.99 -18.00 -7.44
CA GLN A 55 -1.88 -18.35 -8.36
C GLN A 55 -2.23 -19.47 -9.36
N PHE A 56 -3.32 -20.20 -9.11
CA PHE A 56 -3.86 -21.24 -10.00
C PHE A 56 -5.00 -20.72 -10.90
N PHE A 57 -5.36 -19.44 -10.80
CA PHE A 57 -6.37 -18.83 -11.67
C PHE A 57 -5.92 -18.93 -13.14
N GLY A 58 -6.77 -19.53 -13.99
CA GLY A 58 -6.48 -19.80 -15.39
C GLY A 58 -5.57 -21.00 -15.68
N LYS A 59 -5.08 -21.73 -14.66
CA LYS A 59 -4.22 -22.92 -14.82
C LYS A 59 -4.96 -24.25 -14.65
N ILE A 60 -6.19 -24.21 -14.17
CA ILE A 60 -7.09 -25.36 -13.98
C ILE A 60 -8.50 -25.01 -14.45
N ASP A 61 -9.37 -26.02 -14.56
CA ASP A 61 -10.75 -25.86 -15.03
C ASP A 61 -11.50 -24.77 -14.22
N PRO A 62 -12.08 -23.75 -14.88
CA PRO A 62 -12.66 -22.59 -14.19
C PRO A 62 -13.82 -22.91 -13.22
N PRO A 63 -14.78 -23.81 -13.52
CA PRO A 63 -15.76 -24.30 -12.55
C PRO A 63 -15.11 -24.89 -11.30
N LEU A 64 -14.10 -25.74 -11.49
CA LEU A 64 -13.38 -26.41 -10.43
C LEU A 64 -12.60 -25.43 -9.53
N TRP A 65 -11.95 -24.43 -10.13
CA TRP A 65 -11.27 -23.36 -9.40
C TRP A 65 -12.27 -22.53 -8.58
N ARG A 66 -13.43 -22.17 -9.16
CA ARG A 66 -14.47 -21.38 -8.47
C ARG A 66 -15.07 -22.14 -7.30
N GLN A 67 -15.29 -23.44 -7.44
CA GLN A 67 -15.76 -24.28 -6.34
C GLN A 67 -14.82 -24.19 -5.14
N VAL A 68 -13.52 -24.48 -5.33
CA VAL A 68 -12.54 -24.44 -4.25
C VAL A 68 -12.34 -23.02 -3.69
N TYR A 69 -12.49 -22.00 -4.53
CA TYR A 69 -12.44 -20.60 -4.08
C TYR A 69 -13.57 -20.25 -3.14
N ASN A 70 -14.80 -20.62 -3.48
CA ASN A 70 -15.94 -20.37 -2.61
C ASN A 70 -15.81 -21.13 -1.29
N GLU A 71 -15.33 -22.38 -1.30
CA GLU A 71 -15.14 -23.15 -0.07
C GLU A 71 -14.05 -22.57 0.85
N VAL A 72 -12.99 -21.97 0.29
CA VAL A 72 -11.99 -21.22 1.08
C VAL A 72 -12.60 -19.93 1.66
N GLU A 73 -13.41 -19.20 0.89
CA GLU A 73 -14.08 -18.00 1.39
C GLU A 73 -15.10 -18.33 2.50
N ASP A 74 -15.89 -19.39 2.31
CA ASP A 74 -16.85 -19.86 3.30
C ASP A 74 -16.15 -20.29 4.59
N ALA A 75 -15.01 -21.00 4.49
CA ALA A 75 -14.20 -21.37 5.65
C ALA A 75 -13.66 -20.15 6.41
N ILE A 76 -13.20 -19.12 5.70
CA ILE A 76 -12.76 -17.86 6.31
C ILE A 76 -13.92 -17.14 7.00
N GLU A 77 -15.08 -17.07 6.35
CA GLU A 77 -16.26 -16.39 6.91
C GLU A 77 -16.79 -17.11 8.15
N ILE A 78 -16.85 -18.45 8.12
CA ILE A 78 -17.32 -19.27 9.24
C ILE A 78 -16.39 -19.09 10.44
N LEU A 79 -15.07 -19.21 10.24
CA LEU A 79 -14.10 -19.23 11.34
C LEU A 79 -13.75 -17.84 11.91
N LEU A 80 -13.88 -16.76 11.14
CA LEU A 80 -13.67 -15.40 11.64
C LEU A 80 -14.92 -14.75 12.25
N ASN A 81 -16.11 -15.31 12.03
CA ASN A 81 -17.33 -14.83 12.66
C ASN A 81 -17.59 -15.62 13.97
N PRO A 82 -17.53 -14.99 15.16
CA PRO A 82 -17.64 -15.69 16.44
C PRO A 82 -18.92 -16.52 16.59
N GLN A 83 -20.05 -16.01 16.10
CA GLN A 83 -21.36 -16.68 16.21
C GLN A 83 -21.46 -17.88 15.26
N LYS A 84 -20.93 -17.74 14.05
CA LYS A 84 -20.90 -18.84 13.06
C LYS A 84 -19.91 -19.93 13.48
N LYS A 85 -18.72 -19.54 13.97
CA LYS A 85 -17.71 -20.45 14.50
C LYS A 85 -18.26 -21.26 15.66
N GLU A 86 -18.92 -20.64 16.62
CA GLU A 86 -19.50 -21.35 17.77
C GLU A 86 -20.58 -22.36 17.35
N ALA A 87 -21.48 -21.99 16.45
CA ALA A 87 -22.49 -22.89 15.91
C ALA A 87 -21.84 -24.07 15.14
N TYR A 88 -20.84 -23.77 14.32
CA TYR A 88 -20.09 -24.74 13.52
C TYR A 88 -19.28 -25.71 14.38
N ASP A 89 -18.59 -25.23 15.42
CA ASP A 89 -17.82 -26.04 16.37
C ASP A 89 -18.73 -27.00 17.15
N ASN A 90 -19.92 -26.54 17.53
CA ASN A 90 -20.92 -27.36 18.21
C ASN A 90 -21.48 -28.46 17.29
N GLU A 91 -21.69 -28.16 16.01
CA GLU A 91 -22.09 -29.15 15.01
C GLU A 91 -20.99 -30.19 14.78
N LEU A 92 -19.74 -29.74 14.65
CA LEU A 92 -18.59 -30.63 14.45
C LEU A 92 -18.37 -31.59 15.64
N LYS A 93 -18.55 -31.09 16.87
CA LYS A 93 -18.48 -31.89 18.11
C LYS A 93 -19.62 -32.92 18.20
N ARG A 94 -20.83 -32.57 17.75
CA ARG A 94 -21.97 -33.51 17.69
C ARG A 94 -21.72 -34.61 16.67
N SER A 95 -21.19 -34.26 15.51
CA SER A 95 -20.83 -35.20 14.44
C SER A 95 -19.71 -36.17 14.86
N ALA A 96 -18.76 -35.72 15.68
CA ALA A 96 -17.71 -36.57 16.25
C ALA A 96 -18.21 -37.51 17.38
N SER A 97 -19.39 -37.24 17.96
CA SER A 97 -19.95 -37.98 19.11
C SER A 97 -20.99 -39.05 18.72
N GLY A 98 -21.25 -39.24 17.43
CA GLY A 98 -22.34 -40.07 16.90
C GLY A 98 -21.92 -41.47 16.46
N ALA A 99 -21.39 -42.29 17.37
CA ALA A 99 -21.30 -43.73 17.17
C ALA A 99 -21.57 -44.45 18.51
N ILE A 100 -22.81 -44.92 18.73
CA ILE A 100 -23.18 -46.12 19.51
C ILE A 100 -24.70 -46.41 19.36
N SER A 101 -24.96 -47.56 18.72
CA SER A 101 -26.00 -48.60 18.87
C SER A 101 -27.52 -48.36 18.82
N VAL A 102 -28.11 -49.32 18.10
CA VAL A 102 -29.49 -49.66 17.73
C VAL A 102 -30.19 -50.55 18.77
N ASN A 103 -31.53 -50.52 18.79
CA ASN A 103 -32.54 -51.61 18.99
C ASN A 103 -33.69 -51.14 19.91
N GLY A 104 -34.99 -51.40 19.69
CA GLY A 104 -35.74 -52.18 18.71
C GLY A 104 -37.16 -52.46 19.27
N ASN A 105 -38.16 -52.61 18.38
CA ASN A 105 -39.51 -53.21 18.56
C ASN A 105 -40.47 -52.55 19.58
N GLY A 106 -41.80 -52.59 19.46
CA GLY A 106 -42.73 -53.32 18.59
C GLY A 106 -44.18 -53.05 19.06
N HIS A 107 -45.12 -53.47 18.22
CA HIS A 107 -46.57 -53.24 18.17
C HIS A 107 -47.48 -53.40 19.42
N SER A 108 -48.57 -52.60 19.35
CA SER A 108 -50.01 -52.93 19.49
C SER A 108 -50.71 -53.22 20.83
N ASN A 109 -51.89 -52.57 20.95
CA ASN A 109 -53.19 -52.97 21.53
C ASN A 109 -53.21 -53.38 23.03
N GLY A 110 -54.18 -53.00 23.86
CA GLY A 110 -55.53 -52.49 23.72
C GLY A 110 -56.30 -52.85 25.01
N HIS A 111 -57.55 -52.40 25.12
CA HIS A 111 -58.52 -52.60 26.23
C HIS A 111 -58.40 -51.60 27.39
N SER A 112 -59.49 -50.95 27.81
CA SER A 112 -60.67 -51.63 28.33
C SER A 112 -61.95 -50.77 28.25
N LYS A 113 -63.08 -51.44 27.97
CA LYS A 113 -64.45 -50.91 28.06
C LYS A 113 -64.83 -50.68 29.53
N PRO A 114 -65.76 -49.76 29.85
CA PRO A 114 -66.46 -49.78 31.12
C PRO A 114 -67.71 -50.69 31.04
N HIS A 115 -67.88 -51.50 32.08
CA HIS A 115 -69.13 -52.18 32.43
C HIS A 115 -70.03 -51.23 33.22
N MET A 116 -71.33 -51.27 32.99
CA MET A 116 -72.35 -51.13 34.03
C MET A 116 -73.62 -51.92 33.62
N PRO A 117 -74.44 -52.32 34.60
CA PRO A 117 -75.15 -53.61 34.60
C PRO A 117 -76.64 -53.45 34.28
N VAL A 118 -77.31 -54.52 33.85
CA VAL A 118 -78.72 -54.74 34.17
C VAL A 118 -79.01 -56.24 34.27
N ALA A 119 -79.61 -56.68 35.37
CA ALA A 119 -80.44 -57.87 35.41
C ALA A 119 -81.61 -57.72 36.41
N SER A 120 -82.80 -57.46 35.84
CA SER A 120 -84.08 -58.15 36.14
C SER A 120 -84.84 -57.76 37.42
N PRO A 121 -86.15 -58.11 37.53
CA PRO A 121 -87.24 -58.06 36.53
C PRO A 121 -88.48 -57.32 37.11
N SER A 122 -89.51 -57.03 36.29
CA SER A 122 -90.94 -57.30 36.60
C SER A 122 -91.92 -56.35 35.91
N ALA A 123 -93.01 -56.96 35.44
CA ALA A 123 -94.39 -56.47 35.44
C ALA A 123 -94.77 -55.27 34.54
N GLU A 124 -95.31 -55.64 33.37
CA GLU A 124 -96.62 -55.24 32.83
C GLU A 124 -97.11 -53.79 32.88
N ALA A 125 -97.40 -53.30 31.66
CA ALA A 125 -98.37 -52.25 31.28
C ALA A 125 -98.06 -50.83 31.77
N ILE A 126 -97.66 -49.89 30.89
CA ILE A 126 -98.53 -49.14 29.97
C ILE A 126 -97.69 -48.63 28.77
N SER A 127 -98.34 -48.48 27.61
CA SER A 127 -97.76 -48.13 26.31
C SER A 127 -97.08 -46.74 26.26
N ASP A 128 -95.77 -46.65 26.54
CA ASP A 128 -94.93 -45.53 26.08
C ASP A 128 -94.28 -45.89 24.75
N LYS A 129 -94.95 -45.54 23.66
CA LYS A 129 -94.43 -45.69 22.30
C LYS A 129 -93.86 -44.34 21.85
N ILE A 130 -92.62 -44.33 21.38
CA ILE A 130 -91.98 -43.13 20.82
C ILE A 130 -92.49 -42.92 19.39
N HIS A 131 -93.15 -41.80 19.14
CA HIS A 131 -93.50 -41.43 17.76
C HIS A 131 -92.26 -41.09 16.96
N CYS A 132 -92.12 -41.66 15.76
CA CYS A 132 -91.14 -41.19 14.81
C CYS A 132 -91.50 -39.76 14.37
N PRO A 133 -90.59 -38.78 14.42
CA PRO A 133 -90.92 -37.40 14.02
C PRO A 133 -91.05 -37.25 12.49
N THR A 134 -90.58 -38.24 11.72
CA THR A 134 -90.57 -38.24 10.26
C THR A 134 -91.80 -38.93 9.65
N CYS A 135 -92.12 -40.15 10.10
CA CYS A 135 -93.24 -40.92 9.55
C CYS A 135 -94.37 -41.20 10.55
N SER A 136 -94.27 -40.66 11.76
CA SER A 136 -95.23 -40.84 12.87
C SER A 136 -95.37 -42.27 13.39
N THR A 137 -94.68 -43.26 12.79
CA THR A 137 -94.67 -44.66 13.24
C THR A 137 -94.27 -44.75 14.71
N LEU A 138 -95.10 -45.46 15.47
CA LEU A 138 -94.95 -45.68 16.91
C LEU A 138 -93.93 -46.79 17.17
N ASN A 139 -92.85 -46.47 17.86
CA ASN A 139 -91.75 -47.38 18.12
C ASN A 139 -91.62 -47.69 19.61
N PRO A 140 -91.25 -48.92 19.99
CA PRO A 140 -90.94 -49.23 21.38
C PRO A 140 -89.67 -48.48 21.84
N PRO A 141 -89.55 -48.08 23.11
CA PRO A 141 -88.39 -47.34 23.64
C PRO A 141 -87.06 -48.11 23.55
N SER A 142 -87.11 -49.43 23.35
CA SER A 142 -85.91 -50.25 23.13
C SER A 142 -85.21 -49.98 21.79
N ARG A 143 -85.86 -49.31 20.84
CA ARG A 143 -85.30 -49.02 19.51
C ARG A 143 -84.63 -47.65 19.48
N LYS A 144 -83.39 -47.61 19.01
CA LYS A 144 -82.65 -46.36 18.74
C LYS A 144 -83.12 -45.65 17.47
N PHE A 145 -83.71 -46.40 16.52
CA PHE A 145 -84.19 -45.93 15.23
C PHE A 145 -85.62 -46.43 14.97
N CYS A 146 -86.39 -45.67 14.20
CA CYS A 146 -87.72 -46.05 13.75
C CYS A 146 -87.64 -47.35 12.94
N GLY A 147 -88.45 -48.34 13.28
CA GLY A 147 -88.49 -49.63 12.60
C GLY A 147 -89.16 -49.62 11.23
N ASP A 148 -89.61 -48.47 10.76
CA ASP A 148 -90.27 -48.28 9.47
C ASP A 148 -89.41 -47.40 8.55
N CYS A 149 -89.21 -46.13 8.89
CA CYS A 149 -88.39 -45.22 8.07
C CYS A 149 -86.91 -45.10 8.48
N GLY A 150 -86.48 -45.74 9.57
CA GLY A 150 -85.08 -45.71 10.02
C GLY A 150 -84.64 -44.43 10.76
N ASN A 151 -85.52 -43.44 10.97
CA ASN A 151 -85.15 -42.18 11.65
C ASN A 151 -84.72 -42.40 13.12
N ALA A 152 -83.70 -41.71 13.60
CA ALA A 152 -83.29 -41.77 15.00
C ALA A 152 -84.44 -41.34 15.93
N LEU A 153 -84.64 -42.10 17.01
CA LEU A 153 -85.71 -41.84 18.00
C LEU A 153 -85.17 -41.13 19.25
N TYR A 154 -83.85 -40.99 19.33
CA TYR A 154 -83.12 -40.32 20.38
C TYR A 154 -82.15 -39.29 19.81
N VAL A 155 -81.97 -38.18 20.51
CA VAL A 155 -81.02 -37.12 20.24
C VAL A 155 -80.14 -36.91 21.48
N ALA A 156 -78.83 -36.82 21.29
CA ALA A 156 -77.92 -36.50 22.39
C ALA A 156 -78.00 -35.00 22.72
N CYS A 157 -77.86 -34.66 24.00
CA CYS A 157 -77.71 -33.28 24.42
C CYS A 157 -76.31 -32.75 24.05
N ALA A 158 -76.23 -31.66 23.29
CA ALA A 158 -74.96 -31.04 22.90
C ALA A 158 -74.13 -30.49 24.10
N LYS A 159 -74.73 -30.34 25.28
CA LYS A 159 -74.02 -29.90 26.50
C LYS A 159 -73.46 -31.04 27.35
N CYS A 160 -74.23 -32.11 27.57
CA CYS A 160 -73.86 -33.16 28.52
C CYS A 160 -73.82 -34.58 27.94
N GLY A 161 -74.19 -34.77 26.68
CA GLY A 161 -74.22 -36.06 26.00
C GLY A 161 -75.37 -36.99 26.41
N CYS A 162 -76.24 -36.58 27.35
CA CYS A 162 -77.40 -37.38 27.74
C CYS A 162 -78.34 -37.61 26.54
N MET A 163 -78.76 -38.85 26.32
CA MET A 163 -79.67 -39.22 25.23
C MET A 163 -81.11 -38.94 25.64
N ASN A 164 -81.79 -38.09 24.87
CA ASN A 164 -83.18 -37.72 25.07
C ASN A 164 -83.99 -38.25 23.89
N THR A 165 -85.23 -38.63 24.12
CA THR A 165 -86.17 -38.92 23.03
C THR A 165 -86.41 -37.67 22.19
N VAL A 166 -86.73 -37.86 20.91
CA VAL A 166 -86.98 -36.76 19.97
C VAL A 166 -88.13 -35.81 20.35
N HIS A 167 -88.98 -36.18 21.31
CA HIS A 167 -90.12 -35.37 21.77
C HIS A 167 -89.79 -34.50 22.99
N GLU A 168 -88.69 -34.78 23.68
CA GLU A 168 -88.29 -34.03 24.85
C GLU A 168 -87.73 -32.66 24.44
N LYS A 169 -88.26 -31.58 25.03
CA LYS A 169 -87.79 -30.20 24.79
C LYS A 169 -86.57 -29.83 25.63
N PHE A 170 -86.43 -30.46 26.79
CA PHE A 170 -85.35 -30.23 27.73
C PHE A 170 -84.58 -31.53 27.99
N CYS A 171 -83.28 -31.41 28.23
CA CYS A 171 -82.42 -32.55 28.51
C CYS A 171 -82.75 -33.17 29.87
N GLY A 172 -83.07 -34.46 29.93
CA GLY A 172 -83.32 -35.19 31.18
C GLY A 172 -82.09 -35.28 32.11
N GLY A 173 -80.87 -35.14 31.59
CA GLY A 173 -79.64 -35.12 32.39
C GLY A 173 -79.24 -33.76 32.98
N CYS A 174 -79.28 -32.67 32.19
CA CYS A 174 -78.75 -31.36 32.61
C CYS A 174 -79.74 -30.18 32.46
N GLY A 175 -81.00 -30.45 32.13
CA GLY A 175 -82.10 -29.47 32.12
C GLY A 175 -82.08 -28.42 31.01
N VAL A 176 -81.10 -28.42 30.11
CA VAL A 176 -81.02 -27.41 29.04
C VAL A 176 -82.04 -27.67 27.92
N ASN A 177 -82.48 -26.60 27.26
CA ASN A 177 -83.31 -26.69 26.07
C ASN A 177 -82.49 -27.29 24.92
N LEU A 178 -82.93 -28.45 24.41
CA LEU A 178 -82.18 -29.23 23.43
C LEU A 178 -82.08 -28.53 22.06
N ALA A 179 -83.14 -27.83 21.65
CA ALA A 179 -83.16 -27.09 20.39
C ALA A 179 -82.29 -25.81 20.46
N GLU A 180 -82.41 -25.05 21.55
CA GLU A 180 -81.65 -23.82 21.74
C GLU A 180 -80.15 -24.09 21.90
N THR A 181 -79.79 -25.15 22.64
CA THR A 181 -78.38 -25.54 22.82
C THR A 181 -77.76 -26.03 21.51
N ALA A 182 -78.51 -26.79 20.69
CA ALA A 182 -78.05 -27.22 19.37
C ALA A 182 -77.86 -26.03 18.42
N GLN A 183 -78.75 -25.03 18.47
CA GLN A 183 -78.63 -23.80 17.67
C GLN A 183 -77.43 -22.94 18.11
N GLN A 184 -77.19 -22.78 19.41
CA GLN A 184 -76.03 -22.06 19.94
C GLN A 184 -74.71 -22.71 19.52
N GLN A 185 -74.63 -24.05 19.55
CA GLN A 185 -73.47 -24.80 19.09
C GLN A 185 -73.21 -24.63 17.59
N GLN A 186 -74.26 -24.64 16.76
CA GLN A 186 -74.14 -24.36 15.32
C GLN A 186 -73.63 -22.94 15.05
N SER A 187 -74.17 -21.92 15.72
CA SER A 187 -73.72 -20.53 15.55
C SER A 187 -72.26 -20.34 15.98
N HIS A 188 -71.81 -21.02 17.03
CA HIS A 188 -70.42 -20.96 17.48
C HIS A 188 -69.45 -21.57 16.46
N LEU A 189 -69.82 -22.72 15.87
CA LEU A 189 -69.03 -23.36 14.82
C LEU A 189 -69.00 -22.52 13.53
N GLU A 190 -70.10 -21.88 13.13
CA GLU A 190 -70.11 -21.00 11.96
C GLU A 190 -69.21 -19.77 12.18
N ARG A 191 -69.23 -19.17 13.38
CA ARG A 191 -68.33 -18.05 13.73
C ARG A 191 -66.86 -18.46 13.66
N LYS A 192 -66.51 -19.68 14.09
CA LYS A 192 -65.13 -20.20 13.95
C LYS A 192 -64.73 -20.39 12.48
N PHE A 193 -65.68 -20.75 11.60
CA PHE A 193 -65.44 -20.80 10.17
C PHE A 193 -65.15 -19.41 9.60
N GLU A 194 -65.96 -18.41 9.95
CA GLU A 194 -65.74 -17.02 9.53
C GLU A 194 -64.38 -16.49 9.98
N GLU A 195 -63.99 -16.80 11.23
CA GLU A 195 -62.67 -16.48 11.77
C GLU A 195 -61.54 -17.18 11.00
N ALA A 196 -61.72 -18.45 10.62
CA ALA A 196 -60.76 -19.16 9.78
C ALA A 196 -60.62 -18.53 8.38
N GLU A 197 -61.72 -18.11 7.76
CA GLU A 197 -61.68 -17.41 6.46
C GLU A 197 -60.97 -16.06 6.55
N GLN A 198 -61.20 -15.31 7.63
CA GLN A 198 -60.49 -14.05 7.86
C GLN A 198 -58.97 -14.27 8.00
N LEU A 199 -58.55 -15.32 8.70
CA LEU A 199 -57.13 -15.69 8.81
C LEU A 199 -56.52 -16.05 7.45
N VAL A 200 -57.27 -16.68 6.54
CA VAL A 200 -56.83 -16.95 5.16
C VAL A 200 -56.61 -15.64 4.40
N VAL A 201 -57.55 -14.69 4.48
CA VAL A 201 -57.43 -13.36 3.84
C VAL A 201 -56.20 -12.59 4.34
N GLU A 202 -55.86 -12.74 5.62
CA GLU A 202 -54.68 -12.12 6.23
C GLU A 202 -53.36 -12.85 5.91
N GLY A 203 -53.41 -13.97 5.20
CA GLY A 203 -52.25 -14.78 4.84
C GLY A 203 -51.80 -15.76 5.94
N GLN A 204 -52.53 -15.86 7.04
CA GLN A 204 -52.25 -16.75 8.19
C GLN A 204 -52.84 -18.15 7.98
N HIS A 205 -52.49 -18.78 6.85
CA HIS A 205 -53.02 -20.07 6.40
C HIS A 205 -52.82 -21.20 7.44
N ASP A 206 -51.69 -21.22 8.16
CA ASP A 206 -51.44 -22.23 9.20
C ASP A 206 -52.35 -22.05 10.42
N ALA A 207 -52.64 -20.81 10.81
CA ALA A 207 -53.57 -20.50 11.89
C ALA A 207 -55.01 -20.83 11.48
N ALA A 208 -55.40 -20.52 10.24
CA ALA A 208 -56.68 -20.92 9.66
C ALA A 208 -56.85 -22.45 9.67
N CYS A 209 -55.83 -23.20 9.20
CA CYS A 209 -55.83 -24.65 9.26
C CYS A 209 -55.89 -25.19 10.70
N ALA A 210 -55.18 -24.57 11.65
CA ALA A 210 -55.23 -24.97 13.05
C ALA A 210 -56.64 -24.81 13.64
N LEU A 211 -57.28 -23.66 13.39
CA LEU A 211 -58.65 -23.39 13.84
C LEU A 211 -59.66 -24.35 13.21
N LEU A 212 -59.55 -24.62 11.90
CA LEU A 212 -60.39 -25.60 11.20
C LEU A 212 -60.16 -27.03 11.71
N ARG A 213 -58.92 -27.40 12.07
CA ARG A 213 -58.62 -28.74 12.61
C ARG A 213 -59.34 -29.00 13.93
N GLU A 214 -59.52 -28.00 14.78
CA GLU A 214 -60.31 -28.15 16.01
C GLU A 214 -61.74 -28.63 15.72
N MET A 215 -62.29 -28.26 14.56
CA MET A 215 -63.65 -28.57 14.14
C MET A 215 -63.78 -29.93 13.45
N THR A 216 -62.66 -30.61 13.14
CA THR A 216 -62.65 -31.93 12.48
C THR A 216 -62.95 -33.11 13.42
N ARG A 217 -63.02 -32.87 14.73
CA ARG A 217 -63.30 -33.88 15.75
C ARG A 217 -64.73 -33.70 16.28
N PRO A 218 -65.75 -34.28 15.62
CA PRO A 218 -67.14 -34.13 16.04
C PRO A 218 -67.36 -34.81 17.40
N THR A 219 -67.96 -34.10 18.33
CA THR A 219 -68.40 -34.61 19.64
C THR A 219 -69.87 -35.02 19.63
N HIS A 220 -70.63 -34.52 18.65
CA HIS A 220 -72.07 -34.76 18.49
C HIS A 220 -72.44 -35.02 17.02
N GLU A 221 -73.50 -35.80 16.77
CA GLU A 221 -73.94 -36.20 15.41
C GLU A 221 -74.26 -35.00 14.50
N GLY A 222 -74.78 -33.92 15.08
CA GLY A 222 -75.06 -32.66 14.38
C GLY A 222 -73.82 -31.89 13.89
N GLU A 223 -72.61 -32.25 14.33
CA GLU A 223 -71.36 -31.57 13.96
C GLU A 223 -70.69 -32.22 12.74
N MET A 224 -71.14 -33.40 12.31
CA MET A 224 -70.51 -34.16 11.21
C MET A 224 -70.41 -33.35 9.91
N LYS A 225 -71.42 -32.53 9.59
CA LYS A 225 -71.40 -31.65 8.41
C LYS A 225 -70.33 -30.56 8.50
N PHE A 226 -70.12 -30.00 9.68
CA PHE A 226 -69.07 -28.99 9.92
C PHE A 226 -67.68 -29.62 9.88
N ALA A 227 -67.52 -30.81 10.45
CA ALA A 227 -66.26 -31.56 10.41
C ALA A 227 -65.85 -31.91 8.97
N GLN A 228 -66.79 -32.34 8.14
CA GLN A 228 -66.56 -32.60 6.71
C GLN A 228 -66.20 -31.33 5.93
N ARG A 229 -66.96 -30.23 6.14
CA ARG A 229 -66.66 -28.92 5.53
C ARG A 229 -65.28 -28.43 5.95
N ALA A 230 -64.89 -28.62 7.21
CA ALA A 230 -63.62 -28.15 7.75
C ALA A 230 -62.45 -28.95 7.17
N ALA A 231 -62.60 -30.27 7.07
CA ALA A 231 -61.62 -31.14 6.41
C ALA A 231 -61.39 -30.74 4.95
N LEU A 232 -62.47 -30.52 4.18
CA LEU A 232 -62.37 -30.07 2.79
C LEU A 232 -61.72 -28.69 2.68
N ARG A 233 -62.10 -27.74 3.54
CA ARG A 233 -61.53 -26.38 3.52
C ARG A 233 -60.06 -26.37 3.90
N ILE A 234 -59.61 -27.21 4.84
CA ILE A 234 -58.18 -27.36 5.17
C ILE A 234 -57.38 -27.73 3.92
N GLU A 235 -57.86 -28.69 3.12
CA GLU A 235 -57.19 -29.08 1.88
C GLU A 235 -57.10 -27.92 0.89
N GLN A 236 -58.18 -27.17 0.73
CA GLN A 236 -58.20 -25.97 -0.14
C GLN A 236 -57.25 -24.87 0.35
N VAL A 237 -57.23 -24.59 1.66
CA VAL A 237 -56.35 -23.56 2.25
C VAL A 237 -54.87 -23.96 2.12
N ILE A 238 -54.55 -25.25 2.23
CA ILE A 238 -53.19 -25.76 1.97
C ILE A 238 -52.82 -25.54 0.51
N GLN A 239 -53.71 -25.89 -0.44
CA GLN A 239 -53.48 -25.68 -1.88
C GLN A 239 -53.31 -24.20 -2.23
N GLU A 240 -54.13 -23.31 -1.66
CA GLU A 240 -54.02 -21.85 -1.83
C GLU A 240 -52.66 -21.34 -1.32
N LYS A 241 -52.23 -21.79 -0.14
CA LYS A 241 -50.92 -21.45 0.44
C LYS A 241 -49.77 -21.92 -0.45
N GLU A 242 -49.81 -23.16 -0.91
CA GLU A 242 -48.79 -23.73 -1.79
C GLU A 242 -48.69 -22.96 -3.12
N ALA A 243 -49.84 -22.58 -3.70
CA ALA A 243 -49.89 -21.75 -4.90
C ALA A 243 -49.29 -20.35 -4.68
N LEU A 244 -49.57 -19.71 -3.54
CA LEU A 244 -48.98 -18.41 -3.18
C LEU A 244 -47.48 -18.50 -2.94
N LEU A 245 -46.99 -19.58 -2.31
CA LEU A 245 -45.55 -19.82 -2.12
C LEU A 245 -44.84 -20.04 -3.47
N ALA A 246 -45.44 -20.80 -4.38
CA ALA A 246 -44.92 -20.96 -5.73
C ALA A 246 -44.89 -19.63 -6.50
N ARG A 247 -45.95 -18.81 -6.37
CA ARG A 247 -45.98 -17.48 -6.98
C ARG A 247 -44.91 -16.56 -6.38
N ALA A 248 -44.67 -16.61 -5.07
CA ALA A 248 -43.64 -15.81 -4.40
C ALA A 248 -42.25 -16.04 -4.99
N LEU A 249 -41.89 -17.29 -5.31
CA LEU A 249 -40.64 -17.64 -5.99
C LEU A 249 -40.56 -16.99 -7.39
N THR A 250 -41.60 -17.14 -8.22
CA THR A 250 -41.63 -16.52 -9.55
C THR A 250 -41.59 -14.99 -9.50
N VAL A 251 -42.27 -14.38 -8.52
CA VAL A 251 -42.27 -12.94 -8.31
C VAL A 251 -40.89 -12.45 -7.89
N ALA A 252 -40.12 -13.22 -7.12
CA ALA A 252 -38.75 -12.87 -6.77
C ALA A 252 -37.85 -12.80 -8.02
N GLU A 253 -37.98 -13.74 -8.95
CA GLU A 253 -37.25 -13.75 -10.23
C GLU A 253 -37.66 -12.55 -11.11
N GLU A 254 -38.97 -12.37 -11.36
CA GLU A 254 -39.51 -11.26 -12.14
C GLU A 254 -39.11 -9.89 -11.54
N ALA A 255 -39.13 -9.76 -10.21
CA ALA A 255 -38.73 -8.54 -9.52
C ALA A 255 -37.23 -8.26 -9.61
N ASN A 256 -36.40 -9.31 -9.57
CA ASN A 256 -34.96 -9.19 -9.80
C ASN A 256 -34.66 -8.72 -11.22
N GLU A 257 -35.36 -9.26 -12.22
CA GLU A 257 -35.22 -8.83 -13.62
C GLU A 257 -35.66 -7.37 -13.80
N LEU A 258 -36.81 -6.98 -13.25
CA LEU A 258 -37.28 -5.59 -13.24
C LEU A 258 -36.27 -4.66 -12.57
N PHE A 259 -35.69 -5.06 -11.43
CA PHE A 259 -34.70 -4.28 -10.72
C PHE A 259 -33.38 -4.16 -11.49
N ALA A 260 -32.90 -5.25 -12.11
CA ALA A 260 -31.74 -5.25 -13.00
C ALA A 260 -31.94 -4.27 -14.17
N ASN A 261 -33.15 -4.22 -14.71
CA ASN A 261 -33.57 -3.27 -15.76
C ASN A 261 -33.88 -1.85 -15.24
N LYS A 262 -33.46 -1.50 -14.01
CA LYS A 262 -33.66 -0.18 -13.37
C LYS A 262 -35.14 0.21 -13.19
N GLN A 263 -36.05 -0.76 -13.09
CA GLN A 263 -37.50 -0.56 -12.90
C GLN A 263 -37.93 -0.83 -11.46
N ALA A 264 -37.23 -0.20 -10.49
CA ALA A 264 -37.45 -0.43 -9.06
C ALA A 264 -38.89 -0.18 -8.57
N GLU A 265 -39.61 0.79 -9.15
CA GLU A 265 -41.02 1.05 -8.84
C GLU A 265 -41.93 -0.14 -9.19
N LYS A 266 -41.69 -0.78 -10.35
CA LYS A 266 -42.43 -1.96 -10.79
C LYS A 266 -42.08 -3.19 -9.97
N ALA A 267 -40.80 -3.39 -9.65
CA ALA A 267 -40.35 -4.47 -8.78
C ALA A 267 -41.04 -4.41 -7.40
N VAL A 268 -41.08 -3.23 -6.76
CA VAL A 268 -41.79 -3.06 -5.48
C VAL A 268 -43.29 -3.31 -5.61
N ALA A 269 -43.93 -2.87 -6.70
CA ALA A 269 -45.36 -3.07 -6.91
C ALA A 269 -45.71 -4.55 -7.12
N LEU A 270 -44.86 -5.29 -7.85
CA LEU A 270 -45.02 -6.72 -8.12
C LEU A 270 -44.89 -7.54 -6.83
N ILE A 271 -43.87 -7.27 -6.00
CA ILE A 271 -43.66 -7.98 -4.74
C ILE A 271 -44.83 -7.80 -3.76
N ARG A 272 -45.42 -6.60 -3.73
CA ARG A 272 -46.58 -6.28 -2.87
C ARG A 272 -47.86 -7.04 -3.21
N GLN A 273 -47.89 -7.79 -4.32
CA GLN A 273 -48.99 -8.71 -4.63
C GLN A 273 -48.96 -9.97 -3.75
N ILE A 274 -47.79 -10.29 -3.17
CA ILE A 274 -47.64 -11.40 -2.22
C ILE A 274 -47.88 -10.87 -0.80
N PRO A 275 -48.75 -11.51 0.01
CA PRO A 275 -48.89 -11.17 1.42
C PRO A 275 -47.54 -11.18 2.15
N GLN A 276 -47.27 -10.15 2.96
CA GLN A 276 -45.95 -9.95 3.58
C GLN A 276 -45.52 -11.12 4.49
N ILE A 277 -46.48 -11.81 5.11
CA ILE A 277 -46.23 -12.99 5.96
C ILE A 277 -45.60 -14.14 5.16
N LEU A 278 -45.82 -14.18 3.85
CA LEU A 278 -45.29 -15.22 2.94
C LEU A 278 -43.97 -14.80 2.26
N TRP A 279 -43.39 -13.66 2.63
CA TRP A 279 -42.12 -13.23 2.07
C TRP A 279 -40.97 -14.04 2.65
N HIS A 280 -40.27 -14.76 1.78
CA HIS A 280 -38.99 -15.37 2.11
C HIS A 280 -37.85 -14.33 2.04
N ASP A 281 -36.65 -14.72 2.47
CA ASP A 281 -35.49 -13.84 2.57
C ASP A 281 -35.17 -13.11 1.27
N ASP A 282 -35.17 -13.82 0.13
CA ASP A 282 -34.81 -13.21 -1.15
C ASP A 282 -35.83 -12.18 -1.61
N LEU A 283 -37.13 -12.45 -1.41
CA LEU A 283 -38.21 -11.53 -1.73
C LEU A 283 -38.13 -10.26 -0.85
N THR A 284 -37.81 -10.43 0.44
CA THR A 284 -37.59 -9.33 1.38
C THR A 284 -36.36 -8.51 0.98
N LYS A 285 -35.24 -9.15 0.68
CA LYS A 285 -34.00 -8.50 0.24
C LYS A 285 -34.20 -7.67 -1.03
N ILE A 286 -34.88 -8.22 -2.05
CA ILE A 286 -35.12 -7.49 -3.30
C ILE A 286 -36.15 -6.36 -3.10
N HIS A 287 -37.18 -6.56 -2.28
CA HIS A 287 -38.11 -5.50 -1.90
C HIS A 287 -37.37 -4.33 -1.26
N ASP A 288 -36.50 -4.58 -0.28
CA ASP A 288 -35.81 -3.52 0.45
C ASP A 288 -34.82 -2.77 -0.44
N LYS A 289 -34.06 -3.48 -1.28
CA LYS A 289 -33.19 -2.87 -2.31
C LYS A 289 -33.99 -1.99 -3.26
N ALA A 290 -35.06 -2.52 -3.85
CA ALA A 290 -35.89 -1.79 -4.80
C ALA A 290 -36.62 -0.60 -4.14
N ASN A 291 -37.08 -0.76 -2.90
CA ASN A 291 -37.75 0.30 -2.14
C ASN A 291 -36.78 1.41 -1.72
N ASN A 292 -35.53 1.09 -1.39
CA ASN A 292 -34.47 2.08 -1.14
C ASN A 292 -34.19 2.91 -2.39
N VAL A 293 -33.99 2.27 -3.54
CA VAL A 293 -33.80 2.95 -4.83
C VAL A 293 -35.02 3.81 -5.18
N ARG A 294 -36.23 3.29 -4.98
CA ARG A 294 -37.48 4.05 -5.18
C ARG A 294 -37.53 5.32 -4.31
N ARG A 295 -37.14 5.22 -3.03
CA ARG A 295 -37.07 6.38 -2.12
C ARG A 295 -36.04 7.40 -2.59
N GLU A 296 -34.87 6.93 -3.05
CA GLU A 296 -33.81 7.78 -3.60
C GLU A 296 -34.29 8.53 -4.86
N ILE A 297 -34.91 7.83 -5.82
CA ILE A 297 -35.51 8.43 -7.03
C ILE A 297 -36.51 9.52 -6.64
N LYS A 298 -37.42 9.25 -5.69
CA LYS A 298 -38.42 10.22 -5.23
C LYS A 298 -37.78 11.45 -4.60
N ARG A 299 -36.74 11.26 -3.78
CA ARG A 299 -35.98 12.35 -3.16
C ARG A 299 -35.26 13.20 -4.19
N LEU A 300 -34.48 12.57 -5.08
CA LEU A 300 -33.74 13.25 -6.15
C LEU A 300 -34.68 14.02 -7.08
N SER A 301 -35.79 13.41 -7.49
CA SER A 301 -36.80 14.05 -8.33
C SER A 301 -37.39 15.30 -7.67
N LYS A 302 -37.64 15.27 -6.35
CA LYS A 302 -38.14 16.43 -5.59
C LYS A 302 -37.08 17.53 -5.50
N GLU A 303 -35.85 17.18 -5.14
CA GLU A 303 -34.74 18.14 -5.05
C GLU A 303 -34.44 18.81 -6.39
N ILE A 304 -34.43 18.05 -7.48
CA ILE A 304 -34.21 18.56 -8.83
C ILE A 304 -35.35 19.51 -9.23
N LYS A 305 -36.61 19.13 -9.00
CA LYS A 305 -37.76 19.99 -9.30
C LYS A 305 -37.70 21.32 -8.54
N LEU A 306 -37.39 21.29 -7.25
CA LEU A 306 -37.25 22.51 -6.44
C LEU A 306 -36.12 23.40 -6.95
N ALA A 307 -34.93 22.82 -7.20
CA ALA A 307 -33.80 23.57 -7.72
C ALA A 307 -34.07 24.22 -9.08
N VAL A 308 -34.77 23.52 -9.99
CA VAL A 308 -35.19 24.07 -11.29
C VAL A 308 -36.19 25.22 -11.10
N ALA A 309 -37.19 25.06 -10.23
CA ALA A 309 -38.19 26.10 -9.97
C ALA A 309 -37.57 27.39 -9.41
N GLU A 310 -36.56 27.25 -8.56
CA GLU A 310 -35.85 28.37 -7.94
C GLU A 310 -34.66 28.88 -8.80
N LYS A 311 -34.51 28.35 -10.02
CA LYS A 311 -33.40 28.67 -10.95
C LYS A 311 -32.00 28.41 -10.34
N ARG A 312 -31.90 27.50 -9.37
CA ARG A 312 -30.65 27.06 -8.74
C ARG A 312 -29.99 25.97 -9.59
N THR A 313 -29.22 26.38 -10.60
CA THR A 313 -28.53 25.45 -11.53
C THR A 313 -27.17 24.98 -11.02
N SER A 314 -26.58 25.67 -10.04
CA SER A 314 -25.31 25.30 -9.42
C SER A 314 -25.38 23.91 -8.77
N ARG A 315 -24.42 23.03 -9.09
CA ARG A 315 -24.30 21.66 -8.57
C ARG A 315 -25.52 20.75 -8.83
N LEU A 316 -26.38 21.12 -9.79
CA LEU A 316 -27.56 20.33 -10.13
C LEU A 316 -27.23 19.10 -11.00
N LEU A 317 -26.22 19.21 -11.88
CA LEU A 317 -25.86 18.15 -12.83
C LEU A 317 -25.56 16.79 -12.15
N PRO A 318 -24.74 16.68 -11.09
CA PRO A 318 -24.49 15.40 -10.43
C PRO A 318 -25.75 14.72 -9.89
N LYS A 319 -26.74 15.51 -9.41
CA LYS A 319 -28.02 14.97 -8.94
C LYS A 319 -28.86 14.42 -10.08
N VAL A 320 -28.85 15.10 -11.23
CA VAL A 320 -29.57 14.67 -12.44
C VAL A 320 -28.92 13.43 -13.04
N GLU A 321 -27.59 13.36 -13.09
CA GLU A 321 -26.86 12.17 -13.53
C GLU A 321 -27.13 10.98 -12.62
N ARG A 322 -27.12 11.18 -11.30
CA ARG A 322 -27.51 10.14 -10.34
C ARG A 322 -28.96 9.67 -10.54
N LEU A 323 -29.89 10.59 -10.84
CA LEU A 323 -31.26 10.21 -11.16
C LEU A 323 -31.32 9.37 -12.45
N LEU A 324 -30.55 9.71 -13.48
CA LEU A 324 -30.49 8.97 -14.73
C LEU A 324 -29.84 7.58 -14.57
N GLU A 325 -28.87 7.41 -13.67
CA GLU A 325 -28.33 6.07 -13.33
C GLU A 325 -29.40 5.14 -12.74
N LEU A 326 -30.30 5.71 -11.93
CA LEU A 326 -31.38 4.98 -11.26
C LEU A 326 -32.64 4.85 -12.14
N LYS A 327 -32.85 5.80 -13.07
CA LYS A 327 -34.01 5.88 -13.97
C LYS A 327 -33.58 6.37 -15.37
N PRO A 328 -32.93 5.52 -16.19
CA PRO A 328 -32.30 5.92 -17.45
C PRO A 328 -33.26 6.51 -18.48
N HIS A 329 -34.53 6.10 -18.45
CA HIS A 329 -35.56 6.50 -19.42
C HIS A 329 -36.33 7.78 -19.02
N ASP A 330 -35.89 8.51 -18.00
CA ASP A 330 -36.54 9.78 -17.64
C ASP A 330 -36.17 10.89 -18.65
N VAL A 331 -37.05 11.07 -19.64
CA VAL A 331 -36.89 12.06 -20.73
C VAL A 331 -36.69 13.48 -20.19
N SER A 332 -37.32 13.82 -19.07
CA SER A 332 -37.20 15.16 -18.47
C SER A 332 -35.81 15.37 -17.86
N ALA A 333 -35.29 14.36 -17.15
CA ALA A 333 -33.96 14.37 -16.59
C ALA A 333 -32.88 14.34 -17.69
N GLN A 334 -33.08 13.58 -18.78
CA GLN A 334 -32.16 13.54 -19.93
C GLN A 334 -32.00 14.93 -20.56
N ARG A 335 -33.12 15.59 -20.90
CA ARG A 335 -33.11 16.94 -21.47
C ARG A 335 -32.50 17.98 -20.53
N LEU A 336 -32.74 17.84 -19.23
CA LEU A 336 -32.14 18.73 -18.22
C LEU A 336 -30.63 18.50 -18.12
N ALA A 337 -30.17 17.25 -18.08
CA ALA A 337 -28.74 16.92 -18.07
C ALA A 337 -28.03 17.49 -19.30
N GLU A 338 -28.58 17.30 -20.49
CA GLU A 338 -28.02 17.84 -21.73
C GLU A 338 -27.89 19.37 -21.69
N ARG A 339 -28.92 20.06 -21.21
CA ARG A 339 -28.90 21.52 -21.04
C ARG A 339 -27.87 21.98 -20.01
N LEU A 340 -27.79 21.31 -18.86
CA LEU A 340 -26.82 21.62 -17.81
C LEU A 340 -25.38 21.36 -18.27
N LYS A 341 -25.13 20.26 -19.00
CA LYS A 341 -23.84 19.96 -19.63
C LYS A 341 -23.44 21.03 -20.63
N LYS A 342 -24.36 21.45 -21.50
CA LYS A 342 -24.11 22.55 -22.45
C LYS A 342 -23.78 23.86 -21.74
N HIS A 343 -24.51 24.21 -20.69
CA HIS A 343 -24.24 25.42 -19.90
C HIS A 343 -22.91 25.34 -19.16
N GLN A 344 -22.57 24.18 -18.58
CA GLN A 344 -21.27 23.96 -17.93
C GLN A 344 -20.13 24.06 -18.93
N GLN A 345 -20.24 23.41 -20.10
CA GLN A 345 -19.27 23.51 -21.17
C GLN A 345 -19.05 24.96 -21.62
N GLN A 346 -20.14 25.74 -21.78
CA GLN A 346 -20.05 27.16 -22.12
C GLN A 346 -19.35 27.98 -21.03
N ALA A 347 -19.64 27.71 -19.76
CA ALA A 347 -18.97 28.36 -18.63
C ALA A 347 -17.48 28.00 -18.56
N ASP A 348 -17.12 26.74 -18.81
CA ASP A 348 -15.73 26.29 -18.84
C ASP A 348 -14.96 26.89 -20.02
N VAL A 349 -15.59 27.01 -21.20
CA VAL A 349 -15.01 27.72 -22.36
C VAL A 349 -14.80 29.20 -22.05
N ALA A 350 -15.78 29.88 -21.45
CA ALA A 350 -15.65 31.28 -21.05
C ALA A 350 -14.55 31.47 -19.98
N LYS A 351 -14.46 30.55 -19.01
CA LYS A 351 -13.39 30.52 -18.00
C LYS A 351 -12.03 30.34 -18.67
N ARG A 352 -11.89 29.39 -19.59
CA ARG A 352 -10.67 29.16 -20.37
C ARG A 352 -10.24 30.43 -21.10
N ASP A 353 -11.14 31.07 -21.85
CA ASP A 353 -10.80 32.23 -22.66
C ASP A 353 -10.35 33.42 -21.80
N LYS A 354 -11.03 33.63 -20.65
CA LYS A 354 -10.63 34.62 -19.65
C LYS A 354 -9.24 34.34 -19.07
N LEU A 355 -8.98 33.11 -18.63
CA LEU A 355 -7.69 32.72 -18.05
C LEU A 355 -6.57 32.77 -19.09
N LEU A 356 -6.84 32.36 -20.34
CA LEU A 356 -5.87 32.43 -21.44
C LEU A 356 -5.50 33.89 -21.78
N SER A 357 -6.48 34.80 -21.77
CA SER A 357 -6.22 36.23 -21.95
C SER A 357 -5.33 36.78 -20.84
N LYS A 358 -5.63 36.43 -19.58
CA LYS A 358 -4.85 36.84 -18.42
C LYS A 358 -3.43 36.27 -18.43
N ALA A 359 -3.26 35.02 -18.86
CA ALA A 359 -1.94 34.40 -19.02
C ALA A 359 -1.10 35.12 -20.08
N LYS A 360 -1.71 35.50 -21.21
CA LYS A 360 -1.03 36.30 -22.26
C LYS A 360 -0.58 37.67 -21.75
N GLU A 361 -1.42 38.33 -20.97
CA GLU A 361 -1.06 39.58 -20.28
C GLU A 361 0.16 39.38 -19.37
N TYR A 362 0.14 38.37 -18.49
CA TYR A 362 1.29 38.07 -17.63
C TYR A 362 2.57 37.72 -18.41
N VAL A 363 2.50 36.99 -19.52
CA VAL A 363 3.67 36.74 -20.38
C VAL A 363 4.21 38.05 -20.96
N SER A 364 3.33 38.98 -21.39
CA SER A 364 3.75 40.29 -21.91
C SER A 364 4.39 41.20 -20.85
N GLU A 365 4.04 41.00 -19.58
CA GLU A 365 4.65 41.63 -18.41
C GLU A 365 5.89 40.89 -17.88
N TYR A 366 6.33 39.82 -18.56
CA TYR A 366 7.44 38.95 -18.14
C TYR A 366 7.22 38.27 -16.78
N ARG A 367 5.96 38.00 -16.43
CA ARG A 367 5.52 37.32 -15.20
C ARG A 367 5.16 35.86 -15.47
N TYR A 368 6.15 35.09 -15.92
CA TYR A 368 5.94 33.73 -16.44
C TYR A 368 5.33 32.75 -15.42
N GLU A 369 5.79 32.78 -14.16
CA GLU A 369 5.22 31.93 -13.08
C GLU A 369 3.72 32.17 -12.89
N ARG A 370 3.28 33.43 -12.88
CA ARG A 370 1.86 33.78 -12.75
C ARG A 370 1.04 33.38 -13.98
N ALA A 371 1.63 33.45 -15.17
CA ALA A 371 1.00 32.96 -16.39
C ALA A 371 0.79 31.44 -16.31
N TYR A 372 1.80 30.70 -15.88
CA TYR A 372 1.72 29.25 -15.68
C TYR A 372 0.63 28.88 -14.67
N GLU A 373 0.64 29.48 -13.46
CA GLU A 373 -0.38 29.26 -12.42
C GLU A 373 -1.81 29.40 -12.98
N VAL A 374 -2.10 30.52 -13.67
CA VAL A 374 -3.42 30.78 -14.24
C VAL A 374 -3.80 29.75 -15.31
N LEU A 375 -2.85 29.29 -16.12
CA LEU A 375 -3.13 28.26 -17.14
C LEU A 375 -3.43 26.89 -16.52
N THR A 376 -2.82 26.55 -15.38
CA THR A 376 -3.09 25.28 -14.68
C THR A 376 -4.54 25.17 -14.18
N GLU A 377 -5.21 26.30 -13.90
CA GLU A 377 -6.61 26.35 -13.45
C GLU A 377 -7.65 26.07 -14.56
N ILE A 378 -7.21 25.98 -15.82
CA ILE A 378 -8.09 25.74 -16.96
C ILE A 378 -8.53 24.26 -16.96
N PRO A 379 -9.84 23.96 -16.96
CA PRO A 379 -10.35 22.58 -16.94
C PRO A 379 -9.88 21.77 -18.15
N GLU A 380 -9.57 20.49 -17.95
CA GLU A 380 -9.07 19.61 -19.02
C GLU A 380 -10.02 19.49 -20.21
N GLY A 381 -11.33 19.38 -19.96
CA GLY A 381 -12.35 19.20 -21.01
C GLY A 381 -12.51 20.36 -22.01
N VAL A 382 -11.81 21.49 -21.80
CA VAL A 382 -11.82 22.64 -22.71
C VAL A 382 -10.44 22.97 -23.29
N ARG A 383 -9.41 22.17 -23.00
CA ARG A 383 -8.05 22.33 -23.52
C ARG A 383 -8.01 21.85 -24.98
N SER A 384 -7.52 22.71 -25.86
CA SER A 384 -7.28 22.40 -27.28
C SER A 384 -5.81 22.07 -27.54
N GLU A 385 -5.48 21.52 -28.70
CA GLU A 385 -4.08 21.31 -29.08
C GLU A 385 -3.26 22.62 -29.08
N ASN A 386 -3.86 23.73 -29.53
CA ASN A 386 -3.24 25.05 -29.47
C ASN A 386 -3.04 25.53 -28.03
N PHE A 387 -3.96 25.18 -27.11
CA PHE A 387 -3.78 25.45 -25.69
C PHE A 387 -2.57 24.70 -25.16
N HIS A 388 -2.43 23.40 -25.46
CA HIS A 388 -1.28 22.60 -25.00
C HIS A 388 0.04 23.18 -25.48
N LYS A 389 0.16 23.50 -26.77
CA LYS A 389 1.38 24.15 -27.31
C LYS A 389 1.73 25.47 -26.59
N TYR A 390 0.73 26.30 -26.30
CA TYR A 390 0.94 27.54 -25.57
C TYR A 390 1.27 27.30 -24.08
N PHE A 391 0.62 26.31 -23.46
CA PHE A 391 0.89 25.89 -22.09
C PHE A 391 2.33 25.44 -21.94
N ASP A 392 2.81 24.58 -22.84
CA ASP A 392 4.18 24.04 -22.82
C ASP A 392 5.21 25.17 -22.99
N GLN A 393 4.96 26.14 -23.88
CA GLN A 393 5.79 27.34 -24.03
C GLN A 393 5.85 28.18 -22.75
N VAL A 394 4.71 28.39 -22.09
CA VAL A 394 4.66 29.17 -20.84
C VAL A 394 5.28 28.40 -19.67
N ALA A 395 5.10 27.08 -19.61
CA ALA A 395 5.73 26.21 -18.63
C ALA A 395 7.25 26.24 -18.78
N GLU A 396 7.76 26.19 -20.01
CA GLU A 396 9.19 26.33 -20.32
C GLU A 396 9.75 27.68 -19.84
N LEU A 397 9.09 28.79 -20.17
CA LEU A 397 9.50 30.13 -19.74
C LEU A 397 9.48 30.27 -18.21
N ALA A 398 8.41 29.82 -17.57
CA ALA A 398 8.28 29.85 -16.12
C ALA A 398 9.36 29.00 -15.45
N TRP A 399 9.67 27.83 -16.02
CA TRP A 399 10.67 26.94 -15.49
C TRP A 399 12.06 27.58 -15.52
N ILE A 400 12.48 28.03 -16.71
CA ILE A 400 13.80 28.62 -16.93
C ILE A 400 13.97 29.90 -16.11
N ALA A 401 12.99 30.81 -16.14
CA ALA A 401 13.08 32.08 -15.42
C ALA A 401 13.21 31.88 -13.91
N ASN A 402 12.46 30.94 -13.34
CA ASN A 402 12.59 30.60 -11.93
C ASN A 402 13.96 29.98 -11.62
N ASP A 403 14.47 29.09 -12.48
CA ASP A 403 15.77 28.46 -12.31
C ASP A 403 16.90 29.50 -12.27
N VAL A 404 16.96 30.35 -13.31
CA VAL A 404 17.88 31.48 -13.45
C VAL A 404 17.82 32.40 -12.23
N LYS A 405 16.64 32.61 -11.66
CA LYS A 405 16.45 33.47 -10.49
C LYS A 405 16.89 32.82 -9.16
N LYS A 406 16.63 31.53 -8.96
CA LYS A 406 16.73 30.86 -7.65
C LYS A 406 17.97 29.96 -7.49
N SER A 407 18.64 29.58 -8.58
CA SER A 407 19.85 28.77 -8.47
C SER A 407 20.94 29.53 -7.70
N THR A 408 21.48 28.93 -6.64
CA THR A 408 22.38 29.65 -5.71
C THR A 408 23.78 29.86 -6.26
N ARG A 409 24.14 29.13 -7.32
CA ARG A 409 25.47 29.14 -7.90
C ARG A 409 25.41 29.26 -9.42
N ILE A 410 26.34 30.03 -9.98
CA ILE A 410 26.56 30.12 -11.42
C ILE A 410 27.36 28.92 -11.90
N ASP A 411 26.80 28.20 -12.87
CA ASP A 411 27.45 27.17 -13.65
C ASP A 411 27.19 27.39 -15.16
N ARG A 412 27.86 26.62 -16.03
CA ARG A 412 27.65 26.73 -17.49
C ARG A 412 26.19 26.44 -17.89
N PRO A 413 25.52 25.38 -17.37
CA PRO A 413 24.11 25.15 -17.63
C PRO A 413 23.20 26.35 -17.31
N LEU A 414 23.38 27.02 -16.16
CA LEU A 414 22.57 28.16 -15.76
C LEU A 414 22.74 29.34 -16.74
N ILE A 415 23.96 29.60 -17.20
CA ILE A 415 24.24 30.62 -18.22
C ILE A 415 23.57 30.24 -19.55
N GLY A 416 23.64 28.97 -19.95
CA GLY A 416 22.95 28.45 -21.14
C GLY A 416 21.43 28.64 -21.06
N LEU A 417 20.84 28.35 -19.90
CA LEU A 417 19.42 28.57 -19.62
C LEU A 417 19.04 30.06 -19.63
N ALA A 418 19.86 30.93 -19.02
CA ALA A 418 19.65 32.38 -19.10
C ALA A 418 19.74 32.90 -20.54
N SER A 419 20.68 32.39 -21.34
CA SER A 419 20.81 32.70 -22.77
C SER A 419 19.56 32.28 -23.54
N ARG A 420 19.05 31.07 -23.27
CA ARG A 420 17.81 30.56 -23.85
C ARG A 420 16.61 31.40 -23.49
N LEU A 421 16.48 31.84 -22.23
CA LEU A 421 15.40 32.75 -21.81
C LEU A 421 15.41 34.05 -22.61
N VAL A 422 16.59 34.67 -22.79
CA VAL A 422 16.75 35.88 -23.60
C VAL A 422 16.40 35.62 -25.07
N LYS A 423 16.77 34.46 -25.63
CA LYS A 423 16.40 34.10 -27.01
C LYS A 423 14.88 33.93 -27.17
N LEU A 424 14.21 33.33 -26.19
CA LEU A 424 12.75 33.15 -26.21
C LEU A 424 12.02 34.49 -26.00
N MET A 425 12.56 35.37 -25.14
CA MET A 425 11.96 36.64 -24.75
C MET A 425 12.96 37.81 -24.91
N PRO A 426 13.30 38.22 -26.15
CA PRO A 426 14.38 39.19 -26.42
C PRO A 426 14.11 40.60 -25.92
N ARG A 427 12.89 40.90 -25.47
CA ARG A 427 12.51 42.20 -24.90
C ARG A 427 12.48 42.21 -23.38
N ASP A 428 12.70 41.07 -22.73
CA ASP A 428 12.81 40.96 -21.28
C ASP A 428 14.16 41.52 -20.81
N ARG A 429 14.14 42.79 -20.36
CA ARG A 429 15.35 43.49 -19.89
C ARG A 429 15.96 42.85 -18.65
N ASN A 430 15.14 42.27 -17.78
CA ASN A 430 15.63 41.63 -16.56
C ASN A 430 16.39 40.35 -16.91
N ALA A 431 15.87 39.53 -17.83
CA ALA A 431 16.57 38.35 -18.32
C ALA A 431 17.92 38.70 -18.97
N MET A 432 17.95 39.77 -19.80
CA MET A 432 19.20 40.26 -20.42
C MET A 432 20.23 40.71 -19.38
N GLU A 433 19.79 41.47 -18.36
CA GLU A 433 20.67 41.94 -17.28
C GLU A 433 21.21 40.78 -16.43
N MET A 434 20.36 39.80 -16.10
CA MET A 434 20.79 38.60 -15.36
C MET A 434 21.83 37.80 -16.15
N LEU A 435 21.59 37.54 -17.45
CA LEU A 435 22.55 36.86 -18.31
C LEU A 435 23.90 37.60 -18.36
N HIS A 436 23.87 38.92 -18.53
CA HIS A 436 25.09 39.72 -18.58
C HIS A 436 25.88 39.63 -17.26
N LYS A 437 25.21 39.82 -16.12
CA LYS A 437 25.83 39.72 -14.78
C LYS A 437 26.39 38.32 -14.51
N MET A 438 25.65 37.27 -14.87
CA MET A 438 26.10 35.89 -14.72
C MET A 438 27.34 35.60 -15.56
N SER A 439 27.32 36.00 -16.84
CA SER A 439 28.43 35.80 -17.77
C SER A 439 29.68 36.54 -17.29
N GLN A 440 29.54 37.80 -16.88
CA GLN A 440 30.63 38.61 -16.36
C GLN A 440 31.22 38.02 -15.07
N LYS A 441 30.38 37.58 -14.12
CA LYS A 441 30.85 36.90 -12.90
C LYS A 441 31.58 35.60 -13.22
N PHE A 442 31.05 34.81 -14.14
CA PHE A 442 31.66 33.55 -14.53
C PHE A 442 33.00 33.76 -15.23
N GLU A 443 33.12 34.72 -16.15
CA GLU A 443 34.36 35.04 -16.86
C GLU A 443 35.44 35.59 -15.91
N ASN A 444 35.06 36.44 -14.95
CA ASN A 444 35.99 37.07 -14.01
C ASN A 444 36.33 36.21 -12.78
N ARG A 445 35.87 34.95 -12.73
CA ARG A 445 36.06 34.07 -11.56
C ARG A 445 37.54 33.84 -11.27
N SER A 446 37.95 33.96 -10.01
CA SER A 446 39.29 33.53 -9.61
C SER A 446 39.33 32.00 -9.50
N LEU A 447 40.24 31.35 -10.22
CA LEU A 447 40.50 29.91 -10.07
C LEU A 447 40.93 29.54 -8.63
N ARG A 448 41.50 30.51 -7.89
CA ARG A 448 41.96 30.34 -6.50
C ARG A 448 40.89 30.60 -5.43
N LYS A 449 39.79 31.33 -5.72
CA LYS A 449 38.75 31.72 -4.74
C LYS A 449 37.33 31.27 -5.15
N MET A 450 37.26 30.14 -5.86
CA MET A 450 36.08 29.65 -6.60
C MET A 450 34.73 29.63 -5.85
N GLU A 451 34.70 29.53 -4.51
CA GLU A 451 33.41 29.44 -3.79
C GLU A 451 32.64 30.77 -3.73
N ARG A 452 33.31 31.90 -3.46
CA ARG A 452 32.61 33.18 -3.24
C ARG A 452 32.22 33.87 -4.54
N ASP A 453 33.04 33.73 -5.58
CA ASP A 453 32.89 34.48 -6.83
C ASP A 453 31.70 34.00 -7.69
N LEU A 454 31.24 32.75 -7.47
CA LEU A 454 30.16 32.12 -8.24
C LEU A 454 28.80 32.12 -7.54
N ASN A 455 28.69 32.75 -6.36
CA ASN A 455 27.40 32.90 -5.67
C ASN A 455 26.46 33.81 -6.49
N TRP A 456 25.23 33.33 -6.70
CA TRP A 456 24.20 34.02 -7.47
C TRP A 456 23.04 34.48 -6.61
N ALA A 457 22.23 33.55 -6.11
CA ALA A 457 21.07 33.81 -5.25
C ALA A 457 21.36 33.35 -3.82
N ASP A 458 20.76 34.03 -2.85
CA ASP A 458 20.87 33.64 -1.45
C ASP A 458 20.09 32.33 -1.21
N PRO A 459 20.68 31.34 -0.49
CA PRO A 459 19.99 30.12 -0.14
C PRO A 459 18.82 30.42 0.83
N PRO A 460 17.78 29.55 0.87
CA PRO A 460 16.67 29.75 1.79
C PRO A 460 17.11 29.50 3.24
N LYS A 461 16.44 30.17 4.19
CA LYS A 461 16.71 30.00 5.63
C LYS A 461 16.39 28.59 6.16
N ARG A 462 15.47 27.88 5.50
CA ARG A 462 15.11 26.48 5.80
C ARG A 462 15.10 25.69 4.50
N THR A 463 15.61 24.47 4.55
CA THR A 463 15.68 23.58 3.39
C THR A 463 14.77 22.37 3.56
N THR A 464 14.62 21.56 2.51
CA THR A 464 13.88 20.28 2.61
C THR A 464 14.56 19.25 3.51
N LEU A 465 15.86 19.40 3.76
CA LEU A 465 16.66 18.51 4.60
C LEU A 465 16.78 19.01 6.06
N GLY A 466 16.21 20.17 6.39
CA GLY A 466 16.24 20.75 7.74
C GLY A 466 17.51 21.56 8.07
N SER A 467 18.62 21.33 7.34
CA SER A 467 19.88 22.06 7.48
C SER A 467 20.24 22.80 6.18
N PRO A 468 21.03 23.89 6.21
CA PRO A 468 21.58 24.52 5.01
C PRO A 468 22.16 23.50 4.03
N VAL A 469 21.87 23.64 2.73
CA VAL A 469 22.35 22.72 1.68
C VAL A 469 23.22 23.49 0.71
N SER A 470 24.41 22.99 0.37
CA SER A 470 25.32 23.61 -0.59
C SER A 470 26.07 22.56 -1.43
N LEU A 471 26.69 22.97 -2.54
CA LEU A 471 27.62 22.13 -3.29
C LEU A 471 29.04 22.43 -2.80
N HIS A 472 29.74 21.42 -2.28
CA HIS A 472 31.10 21.60 -1.77
C HIS A 472 32.08 21.89 -2.91
N ALA A 473 32.85 22.97 -2.81
CA ALA A 473 33.49 23.51 -4.00
C ALA A 473 34.80 24.25 -3.76
N GLY A 474 35.81 23.60 -3.21
CA GLY A 474 37.10 24.26 -3.08
C GLY A 474 38.14 23.33 -2.50
N LEU A 475 39.39 23.76 -2.62
CA LEU A 475 40.47 23.26 -1.78
C LEU A 475 40.95 24.44 -0.93
N ARG A 476 40.99 24.27 0.38
CA ARG A 476 41.29 25.36 1.32
C ARG A 476 42.71 25.25 1.85
N GLN A 477 43.09 24.08 2.37
CA GLN A 477 44.43 23.79 2.89
C GLN A 477 45.31 23.15 1.81
N ILE A 478 44.72 22.43 0.87
CA ILE A 478 45.45 21.77 -0.22
C ILE A 478 45.76 22.77 -1.33
N LYS A 479 47.04 23.00 -1.56
CA LYS A 479 47.54 23.83 -2.65
C LYS A 479 47.35 23.12 -3.98
N SER A 480 46.68 23.77 -4.94
CA SER A 480 46.31 23.18 -6.23
C SER A 480 46.78 23.99 -7.44
N GLU A 481 47.79 24.85 -7.29
CA GLU A 481 48.24 25.75 -8.38
C GLU A 481 48.69 25.00 -9.63
N LYS A 482 49.18 23.76 -9.49
CA LYS A 482 49.55 22.90 -10.64
C LYS A 482 48.33 22.35 -11.39
N LEU A 483 47.15 22.33 -10.78
CA LEU A 483 45.89 21.85 -11.35
C LEU A 483 44.92 22.98 -11.72
N ASP A 484 45.27 24.24 -11.43
CA ASP A 484 44.41 25.40 -11.70
C ASP A 484 44.03 25.50 -13.18
N ASP A 485 44.98 25.25 -14.08
CA ASP A 485 44.76 25.30 -15.53
C ASP A 485 44.23 23.98 -16.13
N ASN A 486 44.10 22.91 -15.33
CA ASN A 486 43.59 21.62 -15.79
C ASN A 486 42.06 21.66 -15.94
N ALA A 487 41.57 21.84 -17.16
CA ALA A 487 40.13 21.94 -17.45
C ALA A 487 39.31 20.78 -16.88
N HIS A 488 39.81 19.54 -16.96
CA HIS A 488 39.10 18.37 -16.43
C HIS A 488 38.96 18.42 -14.91
N PHE A 489 40.01 18.82 -14.19
CA PHE A 489 39.96 19.02 -12.75
C PHE A 489 39.00 20.15 -12.38
N GLN A 490 39.02 21.28 -13.10
CA GLN A 490 38.13 22.41 -12.84
C GLN A 490 36.66 22.06 -13.06
N GLU A 491 36.35 21.30 -14.12
CA GLU A 491 35.00 20.91 -14.49
C GLU A 491 34.43 19.76 -13.64
N ASN A 492 35.29 18.93 -13.04
CA ASN A 492 34.87 17.73 -12.31
C ASN A 492 35.34 17.71 -10.85
N ARG A 493 35.77 18.85 -10.30
CA ARG A 493 36.41 18.95 -8.98
C ARG A 493 35.62 18.24 -7.88
N ALA A 494 34.29 18.40 -7.87
CA ALA A 494 33.41 17.81 -6.87
C ALA A 494 33.47 16.27 -6.80
N SER A 495 33.96 15.63 -7.87
CA SER A 495 34.06 14.19 -7.98
C SER A 495 35.40 13.60 -7.50
N PHE A 496 36.40 14.44 -7.17
CA PHE A 496 37.75 14.00 -6.81
C PHE A 496 37.99 13.85 -5.30
N TYR A 497 37.07 14.28 -4.43
CA TYR A 497 37.33 14.33 -2.98
C TYR A 497 37.62 12.97 -2.34
N VAL A 498 37.05 11.87 -2.86
CA VAL A 498 37.42 10.51 -2.45
C VAL A 498 38.91 10.25 -2.76
N ALA A 499 39.34 10.48 -4.00
CA ALA A 499 40.73 10.31 -4.42
C ALA A 499 41.70 11.20 -3.61
N ILE A 500 41.30 12.42 -3.28
CA ILE A 500 42.09 13.32 -2.43
C ILE A 500 42.22 12.75 -1.01
N GLY A 501 41.12 12.31 -0.40
CA GLY A 501 41.13 11.66 0.92
C GLY A 501 42.02 10.42 1.01
N LEU A 502 42.00 9.60 -0.04
CA LEU A 502 42.87 8.42 -0.18
C LEU A 502 44.35 8.82 -0.24
N ALA A 503 44.67 9.83 -1.05
CA ALA A 503 46.03 10.35 -1.17
C ALA A 503 46.53 10.95 0.15
N LEU A 504 45.68 11.69 0.88
CA LEU A 504 46.00 12.23 2.21
C LEU A 504 46.36 11.11 3.20
N GLN A 505 45.65 9.98 3.18
CA GLN A 505 46.00 8.82 4.01
C GLN A 505 47.38 8.26 3.61
N GLY A 506 47.67 8.17 2.30
CA GLY A 506 49.00 7.76 1.81
C GLY A 506 50.12 8.73 2.18
N LEU A 507 49.82 10.00 2.40
CA LEU A 507 50.74 10.99 2.97
C LEU A 507 50.87 10.86 4.50
N GLY A 508 50.01 10.09 5.16
CA GLY A 508 50.02 9.87 6.61
C GLY A 508 49.59 11.09 7.41
N VAL A 509 48.73 11.95 6.84
CA VAL A 509 48.24 13.21 7.48
C VAL A 509 46.77 13.14 7.91
N THR A 510 46.17 11.94 7.88
CA THR A 510 44.75 11.73 8.22
C THR A 510 44.56 11.21 9.64
N GLN A 511 43.38 11.47 10.21
CA GLN A 511 42.96 10.96 11.51
C GLN A 511 42.68 9.45 11.45
N ILE A 512 41.89 9.01 10.46
CA ILE A 512 41.59 7.59 10.25
C ILE A 512 42.58 7.01 9.24
N ASP A 513 43.32 5.97 9.61
CA ASP A 513 44.42 5.42 8.81
C ASP A 513 44.53 3.89 8.75
N PHE A 514 43.55 3.15 9.28
CA PHE A 514 43.51 1.69 9.12
C PHE A 514 43.51 1.30 7.62
N ASN A 515 43.95 0.08 7.33
CA ASN A 515 44.10 -0.40 5.95
C ASN A 515 43.29 -1.69 5.74
N LEU A 516 42.37 -1.67 4.78
CA LEU A 516 41.56 -2.83 4.40
C LEU A 516 42.29 -3.78 3.44
N ALA A 517 43.53 -3.46 3.01
CA ALA A 517 44.30 -4.37 2.18
C ALA A 517 44.55 -5.69 2.94
N PRO A 518 44.31 -6.87 2.31
CA PRO A 518 44.53 -8.15 2.97
C PRO A 518 45.97 -8.30 3.47
N ALA A 519 46.15 -8.70 4.73
CA ALA A 519 47.47 -9.03 5.26
C ALA A 519 48.11 -10.17 4.45
N LYS A 520 49.41 -10.08 4.15
CA LYS A 520 50.13 -11.15 3.45
C LYS A 520 50.10 -12.43 4.30
N ALA A 521 49.52 -13.50 3.77
CA ALA A 521 49.54 -14.82 4.40
C ALA A 521 50.98 -15.35 4.45
N GLY A 522 51.59 -15.30 5.64
CA GLY A 522 52.88 -15.89 5.94
C GLY A 522 52.92 -16.35 7.39
N MET A 523 53.73 -17.36 7.70
CA MET A 523 53.78 -18.05 9.01
C MET A 523 54.13 -17.14 10.21
N LEU A 524 54.61 -15.91 9.95
CA LEU A 524 54.92 -14.87 10.94
C LEU A 524 53.88 -13.72 11.00
N GLY A 525 52.84 -13.74 10.14
CA GLY A 525 51.85 -12.66 10.02
C GLY A 525 50.86 -12.54 11.18
N LYS A 526 50.78 -13.56 12.07
CA LYS A 526 49.90 -13.55 13.24
C LYS A 526 50.54 -12.91 14.49
N LEU A 527 51.78 -12.41 14.40
CA LEU A 527 52.53 -11.82 15.51
C LEU A 527 52.91 -10.34 15.29
N ALA A 528 52.41 -9.69 14.24
CA ALA A 528 52.64 -8.27 14.02
C ALA A 528 51.72 -7.42 14.92
N VAL A 529 52.11 -7.29 16.19
CA VAL A 529 51.73 -6.15 17.03
C VAL A 529 52.16 -4.87 16.30
N GLY A 530 51.20 -4.09 15.84
CA GLY A 530 51.40 -2.79 15.18
C GLY A 530 51.88 -2.90 13.73
N SER A 531 50.96 -3.04 12.77
CA SER A 531 51.27 -2.80 11.36
C SER A 531 51.84 -1.37 11.19
N LYS A 532 53.12 -1.26 10.84
CA LYS A 532 53.81 0.01 10.59
C LYS A 532 52.96 0.90 9.68
N LYS A 533 52.62 2.12 10.13
CA LYS A 533 51.83 3.10 9.36
C LYS A 533 52.47 3.31 7.99
N ILE A 534 51.73 2.98 6.92
CA ILE A 534 52.18 3.13 5.54
C ILE A 534 51.99 4.60 5.15
N ALA A 535 53.09 5.32 4.98
CA ALA A 535 53.07 6.72 4.58
C ALA A 535 54.31 7.08 3.76
N GLY A 536 54.16 8.04 2.84
CA GLY A 536 55.26 8.59 2.04
C GLY A 536 55.14 10.11 1.89
N ASP A 537 56.08 10.71 1.15
CA ASP A 537 56.05 12.14 0.83
C ASP A 537 55.21 12.45 -0.43
N ARG A 538 54.89 11.42 -1.21
CA ARG A 538 54.00 11.48 -2.36
C ARG A 538 53.01 10.31 -2.30
N ALA A 539 51.77 10.54 -2.70
CA ALA A 539 50.75 9.52 -2.72
C ALA A 539 49.72 9.76 -3.83
N TRP A 540 49.46 8.70 -4.59
CA TRP A 540 48.32 8.59 -5.48
C TRP A 540 47.12 8.05 -4.71
N GLY A 541 46.01 8.78 -4.75
CA GLY A 541 44.69 8.25 -4.39
C GLY A 541 43.92 7.93 -5.65
N ILE A 542 43.38 6.71 -5.73
CA ILE A 542 42.67 6.17 -6.90
C ILE A 542 41.26 5.81 -6.48
N ASP A 543 40.29 6.57 -6.98
CA ASP A 543 38.86 6.28 -6.92
C ASP A 543 38.46 5.55 -8.22
N LEU A 544 38.24 4.24 -8.12
CA LEU A 544 37.74 3.41 -9.21
C LEU A 544 36.27 3.08 -8.95
N SER A 545 35.40 3.94 -9.49
CA SER A 545 33.95 3.96 -9.26
C SER A 545 33.17 3.29 -10.40
N ASN A 546 31.85 3.11 -10.21
CA ASN A 546 30.98 2.54 -11.25
C ASN A 546 30.85 3.39 -12.52
N SER A 547 31.16 4.68 -12.48
CA SER A 547 31.10 5.57 -13.64
C SER A 547 32.44 5.84 -14.30
N GLY A 548 33.56 5.53 -13.64
CA GLY A 548 34.89 5.84 -14.17
C GLY A 548 36.00 5.79 -13.13
N LEU A 549 37.22 6.04 -13.60
CA LEU A 549 38.44 6.13 -12.81
C LEU A 549 38.83 7.59 -12.60
N LYS A 550 39.09 7.94 -11.35
CA LYS A 550 39.65 9.22 -10.92
C LYS A 550 40.89 9.00 -10.09
N ALA A 551 41.94 9.77 -10.32
CA ALA A 551 43.14 9.71 -9.51
C ALA A 551 43.71 11.11 -9.25
N VAL A 552 44.29 11.30 -8.07
CA VAL A 552 45.01 12.53 -7.69
C VAL A 552 46.34 12.16 -7.05
N LEU A 553 47.40 12.84 -7.48
CA LEU A 553 48.71 12.78 -6.85
C LEU A 553 48.86 13.95 -5.89
N LEU A 554 49.03 13.65 -4.60
CA LEU A 554 49.40 14.64 -3.60
C LEU A 554 50.86 14.46 -3.20
N SER A 555 51.49 15.56 -2.82
CA SER A 555 52.78 15.57 -2.14
C SER A 555 52.69 16.37 -0.84
N LYS A 556 53.48 15.99 0.16
CA LYS A 556 53.65 16.80 1.38
C LYS A 556 55.06 17.36 1.45
N LYS A 557 55.18 18.58 1.96
CA LYS A 557 56.46 19.21 2.30
C LYS A 557 56.39 19.78 3.70
N LYS A 558 57.45 19.61 4.48
CA LYS A 558 57.60 20.30 5.77
C LYS A 558 58.20 21.67 5.52
N MET A 559 57.53 22.74 5.96
CA MET A 559 58.00 24.12 5.88
C MET A 559 58.15 24.72 7.29
N GLY A 560 59.33 25.26 7.60
CA GLY A 560 59.67 25.83 8.91
C GLY A 560 60.82 25.10 9.60
N GLU A 561 61.26 25.63 10.75
CA GLU A 561 62.29 25.00 11.59
C GLU A 561 61.78 23.73 12.26
N LYS A 562 62.69 22.83 12.69
CA LYS A 562 62.38 21.45 13.14
C LYS A 562 61.21 21.36 14.13
N ASP A 563 61.08 22.31 15.05
CA ASP A 563 60.09 22.26 16.12
C ASP A 563 58.74 22.90 15.75
N ASN A 564 58.66 23.66 14.65
CA ASN A 564 57.45 24.36 14.17
C ASN A 564 57.12 24.07 12.69
N ALA A 565 57.65 22.98 12.14
CA ALA A 565 57.50 22.66 10.73
C ALA A 565 56.04 22.33 10.37
N LYS A 566 55.38 23.21 9.60
CA LYS A 566 54.04 22.99 9.08
C LYS A 566 54.09 22.05 7.88
N VAL A 567 53.16 21.09 7.83
CA VAL A 567 52.99 20.23 6.66
C VAL A 567 52.15 20.98 5.63
N VAL A 568 52.72 21.19 4.44
CA VAL A 568 52.03 21.77 3.29
C VAL A 568 51.76 20.65 2.30
N VAL A 569 50.48 20.48 1.94
CA VAL A 569 50.05 19.49 0.94
C VAL A 569 49.81 20.19 -0.39
N VAL A 570 50.33 19.61 -1.47
CA VAL A 570 50.22 20.12 -2.83
C VAL A 570 49.66 19.04 -3.74
N ALA A 571 48.60 19.34 -4.48
CA ALA A 571 48.09 18.53 -5.57
C ALA A 571 48.99 18.71 -6.80
N GLU A 572 49.66 17.65 -7.21
CA GLU A 572 50.67 17.68 -8.27
C GLU A 572 50.13 17.31 -9.65
N ASP A 573 49.23 16.33 -9.69
CA ASP A 573 48.69 15.76 -10.92
C ASP A 573 47.31 15.15 -10.66
N CYS A 574 46.50 15.00 -11.71
CA CYS A 574 45.21 14.34 -11.65
C CYS A 574 44.88 13.61 -12.96
N PHE A 575 44.04 12.59 -12.86
CA PHE A 575 43.55 11.82 -14.00
C PHE A 575 42.05 11.56 -13.85
N HIS A 576 41.32 11.62 -14.96
CA HIS A 576 39.90 11.31 -15.03
C HIS A 576 39.58 10.58 -16.33
N CYS A 577 38.89 9.45 -16.22
CA CYS A 577 38.35 8.71 -17.37
C CYS A 577 36.97 8.14 -17.03
N ASP A 578 35.94 8.68 -17.68
CA ASP A 578 34.60 8.10 -17.65
C ASP A 578 34.59 6.73 -18.35
N HIS A 579 33.82 5.78 -17.81
CA HIS A 579 33.44 4.58 -18.53
C HIS A 579 32.41 4.92 -19.60
N LYS A 580 32.41 4.17 -20.71
CA LYS A 580 31.43 4.35 -21.80
C LYS A 580 29.97 4.21 -21.35
N ARG A 581 29.74 3.45 -20.28
CA ARG A 581 28.48 3.31 -19.56
C ARG A 581 28.77 2.86 -18.12
N PRO A 582 27.86 3.11 -17.16
CA PRO A 582 28.01 2.61 -15.80
C PRO A 582 28.24 1.09 -15.73
N LEU A 583 29.11 0.64 -14.83
CA LEU A 583 29.44 -0.77 -14.63
C LEU A 583 28.23 -1.64 -14.25
N SER A 584 27.22 -1.04 -13.61
CA SER A 584 25.92 -1.66 -13.28
C SER A 584 25.10 -2.06 -14.51
N ARG A 585 25.42 -1.50 -15.68
CA ARG A 585 24.74 -1.77 -16.96
C ARG A 585 25.51 -2.74 -17.85
N ALA A 586 26.64 -3.24 -17.39
CA ALA A 586 27.48 -4.18 -18.11
C ALA A 586 27.37 -5.58 -17.49
N ASP A 587 27.40 -6.61 -18.33
CA ASP A 587 27.66 -7.98 -17.86
C ASP A 587 29.10 -8.10 -17.32
N ASP A 588 29.44 -9.26 -16.75
CA ASP A 588 30.72 -9.42 -16.07
C ASP A 588 31.95 -9.35 -17.00
N ALA A 589 31.80 -9.69 -18.27
CA ALA A 589 32.88 -9.61 -19.25
C ALA A 589 33.08 -8.16 -19.68
N ASP A 590 31.99 -7.49 -20.05
CA ASP A 590 31.98 -6.09 -20.43
C ASP A 590 32.45 -5.18 -19.27
N ARG A 591 32.08 -5.50 -18.02
CA ARG A 591 32.51 -4.74 -16.83
C ARG A 591 34.02 -4.77 -16.66
N ARG A 592 34.63 -5.95 -16.80
CA ARG A 592 36.09 -6.10 -16.76
C ARG A 592 36.76 -5.35 -17.90
N GLY A 593 36.20 -5.39 -19.10
CA GLY A 593 36.69 -4.62 -20.25
C GLY A 593 36.66 -3.10 -20.03
N LEU A 594 35.56 -2.57 -19.49
CA LEU A 594 35.41 -1.13 -19.19
C LEU A 594 36.41 -0.65 -18.12
N VAL A 595 36.61 -1.43 -17.06
CA VAL A 595 37.62 -1.13 -16.04
C VAL A 595 39.01 -1.21 -16.64
N GLN A 596 39.33 -2.27 -17.39
CA GLN A 596 40.62 -2.43 -18.04
C GLN A 596 40.96 -1.23 -18.94
N GLU A 597 40.03 -0.80 -19.80
CA GLU A 597 40.24 0.37 -20.67
C GLU A 597 40.60 1.64 -19.87
N SER A 598 39.89 1.90 -18.77
CA SER A 598 40.17 3.08 -17.93
C SER A 598 41.50 3.01 -17.19
N VAL A 599 41.88 1.81 -16.73
CA VAL A 599 43.14 1.57 -16.02
C VAL A 599 44.32 1.66 -17.00
N GLU A 600 44.21 1.08 -18.20
CA GLU A 600 45.24 1.18 -19.23
C GLU A 600 45.50 2.64 -19.63
N LYS A 601 44.45 3.46 -19.77
CA LYS A 601 44.60 4.91 -19.99
C LYS A 601 45.29 5.60 -18.83
N PHE A 602 45.00 5.20 -17.59
CA PHE A 602 45.69 5.77 -16.43
C PHE A 602 47.17 5.35 -16.38
N ILE A 603 47.49 4.08 -16.65
CA ILE A 603 48.89 3.63 -16.75
C ILE A 603 49.63 4.37 -17.88
N ALA A 604 48.98 4.59 -19.02
CA ALA A 604 49.55 5.39 -20.10
C ALA A 604 49.79 6.85 -19.68
N HIS A 605 48.88 7.45 -18.88
CA HIS A 605 49.06 8.80 -18.30
C HIS A 605 50.27 8.86 -17.36
N LEU A 606 50.50 7.82 -16.55
CA LEU A 606 51.68 7.74 -15.67
C LEU A 606 53.01 7.61 -16.44
N GLY A 607 52.96 7.09 -17.67
CA GLY A 607 54.13 6.86 -18.51
C GLY A 607 55.16 5.91 -17.87
N GLU A 608 56.42 6.02 -18.26
CA GLU A 608 57.52 5.17 -17.75
C GLU A 608 57.80 5.38 -16.26
N ALA A 609 57.44 6.53 -15.70
CA ALA A 609 57.63 6.83 -14.29
C ALA A 609 56.73 5.97 -13.37
N GLY A 610 55.57 5.52 -13.87
CA GLY A 610 54.61 4.71 -13.13
C GLY A 610 54.26 5.33 -11.77
N PHE A 611 54.31 4.51 -10.71
CA PHE A 611 54.06 4.94 -9.33
C PHE A 611 55.34 5.21 -8.52
N LYS A 612 56.48 5.49 -9.17
CA LYS A 612 57.77 5.59 -8.50
C LYS A 612 57.77 6.64 -7.37
N ASP A 613 58.26 6.24 -6.20
CA ASP A 613 58.35 7.04 -4.98
C ASP A 613 57.00 7.58 -4.45
N ALA A 614 55.88 6.97 -4.88
CA ALA A 614 54.53 7.33 -4.41
C ALA A 614 53.83 6.14 -3.75
N ILE A 615 53.17 6.39 -2.62
CA ILE A 615 52.20 5.46 -2.04
C ILE A 615 50.98 5.40 -2.97
N VAL A 616 50.37 4.22 -3.10
CA VAL A 616 49.17 4.01 -3.92
C VAL A 616 48.04 3.59 -3.00
N ALA A 617 47.01 4.44 -2.89
CA ALA A 617 45.81 4.21 -2.10
C ALA A 617 44.61 4.01 -3.03
N LEU A 618 43.84 2.95 -2.82
CA LEU A 618 42.68 2.57 -3.62
C LEU A 618 41.39 2.67 -2.78
N GLY A 619 40.35 3.26 -3.37
CA GLY A 619 39.02 3.37 -2.79
C GLY A 619 38.19 2.09 -2.89
N GLN A 620 37.44 1.79 -1.84
CA GLN A 620 36.46 0.71 -1.75
C GLN A 620 35.05 1.31 -1.59
N PRO A 621 34.14 1.09 -2.57
CA PRO A 621 32.82 1.72 -2.59
C PRO A 621 31.94 1.36 -1.40
N ALA A 622 31.16 2.32 -0.91
CA ALA A 622 30.24 2.16 0.22
C ALA A 622 29.25 0.99 0.06
N SER A 623 28.81 0.70 -1.16
CA SER A 623 27.92 -0.43 -1.47
C SER A 623 28.55 -1.81 -1.27
N GLU A 624 29.88 -1.88 -1.17
CA GLU A 624 30.65 -3.10 -0.92
C GLU A 624 31.18 -3.18 0.52
N LEU A 625 30.70 -2.28 1.41
CA LEU A 625 31.12 -2.18 2.80
C LEU A 625 30.02 -2.57 3.78
N ILE A 626 30.45 -3.05 4.94
CA ILE A 626 29.63 -3.22 6.14
C ILE A 626 30.19 -2.27 7.18
N GLY A 627 29.46 -1.18 7.45
CA GLY A 627 29.76 -0.25 8.54
C GLY A 627 28.99 -0.59 9.82
N ARG A 628 29.68 -0.64 10.96
CA ARG A 628 29.08 -0.73 12.29
C ARG A 628 29.67 0.37 13.18
N PHE A 629 28.80 1.17 13.78
CA PHE A 629 29.17 2.29 14.64
C PHE A 629 28.78 1.94 16.07
N LEU A 630 29.77 1.61 16.89
CA LEU A 630 29.59 1.01 18.21
C LEU A 630 29.84 2.08 19.29
N LYS A 631 29.03 2.07 20.34
CA LYS A 631 29.30 2.81 21.59
C LYS A 631 29.74 1.79 22.63
N LEU A 632 31.01 1.84 23.02
CA LEU A 632 31.58 0.95 24.02
C LEU A 632 31.61 1.65 25.38
N PRO A 633 31.32 0.92 26.48
CA PRO A 633 31.57 1.43 27.81
C PRO A 633 33.08 1.64 28.02
N PRO A 634 33.49 2.27 29.13
CA PRO A 634 34.89 2.34 29.51
C PRO A 634 35.52 0.95 29.60
N VAL A 635 36.57 0.71 28.82
CA VAL A 635 37.22 -0.60 28.65
C VAL A 635 38.73 -0.41 28.66
N ASP A 636 39.46 -1.22 29.42
CA ASP A 636 40.93 -1.23 29.39
C ASP A 636 41.44 -1.40 27.94
N MET A 637 42.41 -0.56 27.53
CA MET A 637 43.06 -0.61 26.22
C MET A 637 43.56 -2.00 25.83
N LYS A 638 43.99 -2.83 26.80
CA LYS A 638 44.43 -4.21 26.56
C LYS A 638 43.29 -5.14 26.13
N LYS A 639 42.04 -4.81 26.47
CA LYS A 639 40.83 -5.59 26.14
C LYS A 639 40.05 -4.97 24.98
N LEU A 640 40.29 -3.70 24.67
CA LEU A 640 39.55 -2.92 23.67
C LEU A 640 39.39 -3.66 22.34
N GLU A 641 40.49 -4.15 21.76
CA GLU A 641 40.44 -4.88 20.47
C GLU A 641 39.53 -6.12 20.56
N LYS A 642 39.66 -6.92 21.63
CA LYS A 642 38.81 -8.11 21.83
C LYS A 642 37.34 -7.73 21.98
N THR A 643 37.04 -6.64 22.69
CA THR A 643 35.68 -6.12 22.86
C THR A 643 35.10 -5.65 21.53
N ILE A 644 35.86 -4.89 20.73
CA ILE A 644 35.42 -4.44 19.41
C ILE A 644 35.06 -5.63 18.51
N HIS A 645 35.92 -6.65 18.46
CA HIS A 645 35.67 -7.84 17.66
C HIS A 645 34.49 -8.66 18.19
N TYR A 646 34.27 -8.70 19.51
CA TYR A 646 33.10 -9.34 20.10
C TYR A 646 31.80 -8.63 19.70
N GLU A 647 31.73 -7.30 19.86
CA GLU A 647 30.58 -6.50 19.46
C GLU A 647 30.31 -6.56 17.96
N ALA A 648 31.37 -6.52 17.14
CA ALA A 648 31.26 -6.64 15.69
C ALA A 648 30.65 -7.99 15.27
N ARG A 649 31.06 -9.12 15.89
CA ARG A 649 30.49 -10.45 15.61
C ARG A 649 28.98 -10.52 15.88
N ASN A 650 28.49 -9.78 16.88
CA ASN A 650 27.07 -9.79 17.22
C ASN A 650 26.20 -9.00 16.21
N GLN A 651 26.80 -8.09 15.44
CA GLN A 651 26.08 -7.20 14.52
C GLN A 651 26.31 -7.50 13.04
N ILE A 652 27.30 -8.35 12.72
CA ILE A 652 27.69 -8.68 11.34
C ILE A 652 27.24 -10.11 11.02
N PRO A 653 26.43 -10.32 9.95
CA PRO A 653 25.86 -11.63 9.63
C PRO A 653 26.85 -12.58 8.91
N PHE A 654 28.16 -12.34 9.05
CA PHE A 654 29.22 -13.10 8.40
C PHE A 654 30.37 -13.36 9.39
N PRO A 655 31.09 -14.48 9.27
CA PRO A 655 32.32 -14.72 10.03
C PRO A 655 33.34 -13.62 9.74
N LEU A 656 34.01 -13.10 10.79
CA LEU A 656 35.01 -12.04 10.61
C LEU A 656 36.21 -12.52 9.78
N GLU A 657 36.47 -13.82 9.76
CA GLU A 657 37.55 -14.45 8.98
C GLU A 657 37.31 -14.38 7.46
N GLU A 658 36.05 -14.21 7.03
CA GLU A 658 35.68 -14.00 5.62
C GLU A 658 35.74 -12.53 5.20
N LEU A 659 36.12 -11.65 6.13
CA LEU A 659 36.12 -10.21 5.96
C LEU A 659 37.53 -9.65 6.06
N SER A 660 37.80 -8.62 5.26
CA SER A 660 38.87 -7.68 5.54
C SER A 660 38.29 -6.54 6.37
N THR A 661 38.85 -6.31 7.55
CA THR A 661 38.27 -5.41 8.55
C THR A 661 39.27 -4.35 9.00
N GLY A 662 38.78 -3.19 9.35
CA GLY A 662 39.52 -2.15 10.03
C GLY A 662 38.61 -1.34 10.93
N TYR A 663 39.18 -0.72 11.96
CA TYR A 663 38.40 0.10 12.87
C TYR A 663 39.18 1.35 13.30
N HIS A 664 38.43 2.35 13.72
CA HIS A 664 38.95 3.55 14.36
C HIS A 664 38.18 3.81 15.65
N VAL A 665 38.87 4.35 16.65
CA VAL A 665 38.32 4.58 17.99
C VAL A 665 38.49 6.05 18.35
N TRP A 666 37.40 6.70 18.72
CA TRP A 666 37.41 8.00 19.38
C TRP A 666 37.06 7.84 20.85
N ASP A 667 37.76 8.56 21.72
CA ASP A 667 37.33 8.70 23.10
C ASP A 667 36.09 9.63 23.13
N ALA A 668 35.04 9.22 23.84
CA ALA A 668 33.87 10.06 24.02
C ALA A 668 34.25 11.30 24.84
N PRO A 669 33.63 12.47 24.57
CA PRO A 669 33.83 13.64 25.41
C PRO A 669 33.49 13.32 26.87
N PRO A 670 34.29 13.76 27.86
CA PRO A 670 33.93 13.59 29.26
C PRO A 670 32.58 14.29 29.53
N LYS A 671 31.66 13.59 30.21
CA LYS A 671 30.34 14.15 30.56
C LYS A 671 30.41 15.19 31.69
N ASP A 672 31.48 15.13 32.48
CA ASP A 672 31.75 16.01 33.62
C ASP A 672 33.28 16.18 33.73
N GLU A 673 33.79 17.41 33.64
CA GLU A 673 35.24 17.69 33.64
C GLU A 673 35.90 17.37 34.99
N ASP A 674 35.10 17.33 36.07
CA ASP A 674 35.56 17.12 37.45
C ASP A 674 35.60 15.63 37.87
N VAL A 675 35.14 14.71 37.02
CA VAL A 675 35.08 13.27 37.31
C VAL A 675 36.15 12.51 36.53
N MET A 676 37.15 11.94 37.24
CA MET A 676 38.15 11.05 36.66
C MET A 676 37.59 9.63 36.40
N GLU A 677 36.66 9.51 35.46
CA GLU A 677 36.23 8.21 34.91
C GLU A 677 36.93 7.92 33.57
N GLU A 678 37.22 6.64 33.29
CA GLU A 678 37.67 6.25 31.96
C GLU A 678 36.56 6.62 30.95
N PRO A 679 36.88 7.28 29.81
CA PRO A 679 35.84 7.70 28.87
C PRO A 679 35.22 6.46 28.20
N GLY A 680 33.91 6.54 27.95
CA GLY A 680 33.29 5.66 26.95
C GLY A 680 33.96 5.87 25.59
N ARG A 681 33.83 4.92 24.67
CA ARG A 681 34.48 5.01 23.36
C ARG A 681 33.51 4.81 22.22
N GLU A 682 33.72 5.56 21.15
CA GLU A 682 32.99 5.38 19.90
C GLU A 682 33.89 4.70 18.88
N VAL A 683 33.35 3.70 18.19
CA VAL A 683 34.11 2.87 17.26
C VAL A 683 33.42 2.84 15.92
N ALA A 684 34.12 3.25 14.86
CA ALA A 684 33.74 2.94 13.48
C ALA A 684 34.44 1.63 13.08
N PHE A 685 33.69 0.54 12.99
CA PHE A 685 34.16 -0.76 12.50
C PHE A 685 33.70 -0.96 11.05
N ILE A 686 34.65 -1.07 10.14
CA ILE A 686 34.43 -1.17 8.70
C ILE A 686 34.91 -2.52 8.21
N ALA A 687 34.09 -3.20 7.42
CA ALA A 687 34.43 -4.49 6.83
C ALA A 687 34.05 -4.56 5.35
N THR A 688 34.78 -5.38 4.60
CA THR A 688 34.44 -5.76 3.22
C THR A 688 34.77 -7.23 3.00
N ARG A 689 34.14 -7.88 2.02
CA ARG A 689 34.32 -9.31 1.79
C ARG A 689 35.71 -9.60 1.21
N LEU A 690 36.45 -10.46 1.90
CA LEU A 690 37.87 -10.70 1.64
C LEU A 690 38.12 -11.25 0.23
N LEU A 691 37.32 -12.24 -0.20
CA LEU A 691 37.48 -12.89 -1.50
C LEU A 691 37.28 -11.90 -2.67
N GLN A 692 36.22 -11.09 -2.59
CA GLN A 692 35.89 -10.09 -3.62
C GLN A 692 36.97 -9.02 -3.72
N LEU A 693 37.48 -8.55 -2.57
CA LEU A 693 38.60 -7.62 -2.54
C LEU A 693 39.88 -8.25 -3.14
N GLN A 694 40.20 -9.49 -2.79
CA GLN A 694 41.38 -10.18 -3.34
C GLN A 694 41.30 -10.35 -4.86
N GLU A 695 40.14 -10.71 -5.41
CA GLU A 695 39.92 -10.81 -6.85
C GLU A 695 40.12 -9.47 -7.55
N ARG A 696 39.56 -8.39 -6.99
CA ARG A 696 39.74 -7.01 -7.49
C ARG A 696 41.21 -6.60 -7.49
N LEU A 697 41.93 -6.82 -6.39
CA LEU A 697 43.35 -6.50 -6.28
C LEU A 697 44.21 -7.35 -7.22
N ALA A 698 43.91 -8.64 -7.37
CA ALA A 698 44.62 -9.51 -8.30
C ALA A 698 44.41 -9.08 -9.76
N PHE A 699 43.20 -8.61 -10.11
CA PHE A 699 42.91 -8.04 -11.42
C PHE A 699 43.69 -6.76 -11.67
N LEU A 700 43.64 -5.79 -10.74
CA LEU A 700 44.39 -4.54 -10.85
C LEU A 700 45.90 -4.75 -10.92
N LYS A 701 46.42 -5.74 -10.18
CA LYS A 701 47.84 -6.12 -10.23
C LYS A 701 48.28 -6.56 -11.63
N ARG A 702 47.44 -7.31 -12.35
CA ARG A 702 47.73 -7.70 -13.75
C ARG A 702 47.75 -6.50 -14.69
N LEU A 703 47.02 -5.45 -14.35
CA LEU A 703 46.98 -4.18 -15.08
C LEU A 703 48.04 -3.18 -14.61
N GLY A 704 48.97 -3.58 -13.73
CA GLY A 704 50.08 -2.72 -13.29
C GLY A 704 49.81 -1.89 -12.03
N ILE A 705 48.66 -2.04 -11.37
CA ILE A 705 48.34 -1.32 -10.12
C ILE A 705 48.43 -2.29 -8.93
N THR A 706 49.36 -2.02 -8.00
CA THR A 706 49.45 -2.74 -6.72
C THR A 706 49.25 -1.75 -5.57
N PRO A 707 48.02 -1.60 -5.04
CA PRO A 707 47.75 -0.67 -3.96
C PRO A 707 48.51 -1.05 -2.69
N HIS A 708 49.08 -0.05 -2.03
CA HIS A 708 49.65 -0.17 -0.69
C HIS A 708 48.58 -0.03 0.39
N ILE A 709 47.57 0.80 0.10
CA ILE A 709 46.43 1.09 0.99
C ILE A 709 45.15 0.78 0.22
N VAL A 710 44.21 0.12 0.89
CA VAL A 710 42.81 0.05 0.48
C VAL A 710 41.99 0.70 1.59
N GLN A 711 41.15 1.66 1.25
CA GLN A 711 40.33 2.38 2.21
C GLN A 711 38.90 2.54 1.69
N ALA A 712 37.95 2.58 2.62
CA ALA A 712 36.55 2.86 2.35
C ALA A 712 36.33 4.30 1.84
N ASP A 713 35.56 4.46 0.77
CA ASP A 713 35.28 5.79 0.18
C ASP A 713 34.67 6.79 1.18
N PRO A 714 33.72 6.40 2.06
CA PRO A 714 33.20 7.29 3.12
C PRO A 714 34.27 7.77 4.10
N ILE A 715 35.25 6.92 4.42
CA ILE A 715 36.37 7.25 5.29
C ILE A 715 37.33 8.21 4.57
N ALA A 716 37.57 7.97 3.28
CA ALA A 716 38.37 8.88 2.47
C ALA A 716 37.73 10.28 2.40
N LEU A 717 36.40 10.37 2.20
CA LEU A 717 35.68 11.65 2.27
C LEU A 717 35.81 12.32 3.63
N HIS A 718 35.60 11.58 4.73
CA HIS A 718 35.82 12.09 6.08
C HIS A 718 37.25 12.65 6.25
N ASN A 719 38.27 11.89 5.84
CA ASN A 719 39.66 12.29 5.89
C ASN A 719 39.94 13.57 5.09
N TYR A 720 39.31 13.72 3.92
CA TYR A 720 39.38 14.95 3.14
C TYR A 720 38.77 16.13 3.90
N PHE A 721 37.53 16.02 4.38
CA PHE A 721 36.85 17.11 5.08
C PHE A 721 37.57 17.47 6.38
N HIS A 722 38.01 16.49 7.16
CA HIS A 722 38.77 16.70 8.38
C HIS A 722 40.08 17.47 8.10
N PHE A 723 40.78 17.17 7.01
CA PHE A 723 42.05 17.82 6.68
C PHE A 723 41.88 19.19 6.03
N ASP A 724 40.94 19.34 5.11
CA ASP A 724 40.86 20.52 4.24
C ASP A 724 39.83 21.54 4.72
N ASP A 725 38.70 21.11 5.27
CA ASP A 725 37.60 22.00 5.66
C ASP A 725 37.54 22.21 7.18
N PHE A 726 37.55 21.14 7.96
CA PHE A 726 37.36 21.22 9.41
C PHE A 726 38.57 21.76 10.16
N SER A 727 39.77 21.72 9.56
CA SER A 727 40.99 22.27 10.16
C SER A 727 41.14 23.79 9.98
N ASP A 728 40.15 24.45 9.39
CA ASP A 728 40.05 25.91 9.46
C ASP A 728 39.84 26.33 10.92
N ALA A 729 40.65 27.25 11.45
CA ALA A 729 40.70 27.51 12.89
C ALA A 729 39.35 27.94 13.48
N GLU A 730 38.57 28.75 12.76
CA GLU A 730 37.25 29.19 13.22
C GLU A 730 36.24 28.04 13.15
N LYS A 731 36.25 27.25 12.07
CA LYS A 731 35.36 26.10 11.91
C LYS A 731 35.67 25.01 12.95
N GLU A 732 36.95 24.70 13.16
CA GLU A 732 37.41 23.71 14.14
C GLU A 732 36.96 24.10 15.56
N MET A 733 37.20 25.35 15.95
CA MET A 733 36.81 25.86 17.28
C MET A 733 35.29 25.76 17.47
N ASN A 734 34.52 26.23 16.48
CA ASN A 734 33.06 26.15 16.53
C ASN A 734 32.56 24.69 16.58
N MET A 735 33.18 23.77 15.84
CA MET A 735 32.84 22.34 15.90
C MET A 735 33.19 21.72 17.26
N ARG A 736 34.30 22.11 17.89
CA ARG A 736 34.66 21.67 19.25
C ARG A 736 33.69 22.18 20.31
N GLU A 737 33.27 23.44 20.21
CA GLU A 737 32.36 24.07 21.18
C GLU A 737 30.91 23.55 21.09
N THR A 738 30.47 23.16 19.89
CA THR A 738 29.06 22.78 19.64
C THR A 738 28.84 21.29 19.41
N ASP A 739 29.91 20.51 19.28
CA ASP A 739 29.91 19.10 18.82
C ASP A 739 29.10 18.87 17.53
N GLN A 740 28.96 19.92 16.71
CA GLN A 740 28.21 19.86 15.47
C GLN A 740 28.92 18.99 14.42
N THR A 741 28.13 18.43 13.51
CA THR A 741 28.59 17.57 12.41
C THR A 741 28.17 18.15 11.06
N VAL A 742 28.86 17.72 10.00
CA VAL A 742 28.53 18.04 8.61
C VAL A 742 27.98 16.81 7.92
N GLY A 743 26.83 16.94 7.26
CA GLY A 743 26.27 15.91 6.40
C GLY A 743 26.86 16.01 4.99
N ILE A 744 27.71 15.08 4.60
CA ILE A 744 28.30 15.01 3.27
C ILE A 744 27.47 14.03 2.43
N LEU A 745 26.73 14.55 1.47
CA LEU A 745 25.94 13.76 0.53
C LEU A 745 26.74 13.55 -0.77
N ASP A 746 27.42 12.41 -0.86
CA ASP A 746 28.13 11.98 -2.05
C ASP A 746 27.16 11.34 -3.05
N VAL A 747 26.81 12.08 -4.09
CA VAL A 747 25.87 11.60 -5.12
C VAL A 747 26.67 10.95 -6.23
N GLY A 748 26.79 9.62 -6.17
CA GLY A 748 27.47 8.78 -7.14
C GLY A 748 26.62 8.45 -8.37
N SER A 749 27.09 7.50 -9.18
CA SER A 749 26.37 7.04 -10.39
C SER A 749 25.17 6.17 -10.04
N ASP A 750 25.35 5.05 -9.35
CA ASP A 750 24.25 4.12 -9.08
C ASP A 750 23.60 4.34 -7.72
N ALA A 751 24.39 4.81 -6.76
CA ALA A 751 24.00 5.05 -5.38
C ALA A 751 24.57 6.39 -4.91
N SER A 752 23.97 6.93 -3.86
CA SER A 752 24.51 8.05 -3.09
C SER A 752 24.94 7.56 -1.71
N THR A 753 25.83 8.26 -1.05
CA THR A 753 26.22 7.98 0.33
C THR A 753 26.06 9.23 1.16
N LEU A 754 25.28 9.14 2.24
CA LEU A 754 25.26 10.18 3.26
C LEU A 754 26.30 9.82 4.32
N VAL A 755 27.32 10.65 4.47
CA VAL A 755 28.31 10.58 5.53
C VAL A 755 28.00 11.71 6.52
N VAL A 756 27.83 11.41 7.79
CA VAL A 756 27.75 12.42 8.85
C VAL A 756 29.10 12.44 9.56
N SER A 757 29.78 13.57 9.47
CA SER A 757 31.20 13.71 9.81
C SER A 757 31.40 14.83 10.82
N GLY A 758 31.96 14.49 11.98
CA GLY A 758 32.41 15.45 12.99
C GLY A 758 33.94 15.42 13.15
N LEU A 759 34.47 16.15 14.14
CA LEU A 759 35.90 16.10 14.46
C LEU A 759 36.32 14.75 15.07
N ASN A 760 35.46 14.18 15.91
CA ASN A 760 35.71 12.92 16.62
C ASN A 760 34.56 11.91 16.41
N SER A 761 33.87 12.00 15.28
CA SER A 761 32.73 11.13 15.01
C SER A 761 32.53 10.92 13.50
N LEU A 762 32.05 9.72 13.17
CA LEU A 762 31.74 9.36 11.80
C LEU A 762 30.59 8.37 11.76
N TRP A 763 29.64 8.62 10.88
CA TRP A 763 28.56 7.71 10.53
C TRP A 763 28.33 7.77 9.03
N PHE A 764 27.89 6.68 8.41
CA PHE A 764 27.45 6.76 7.02
C PHE A 764 26.36 5.73 6.69
N ARG A 765 25.60 6.04 5.64
CA ARG A 765 24.60 5.16 5.04
C ARG A 765 24.57 5.34 3.53
N SER A 766 24.50 4.22 2.81
CA SER A 766 24.28 4.23 1.36
C SER A 766 22.79 4.34 1.04
N LEU A 767 22.45 5.13 0.02
CA LEU A 767 21.12 5.37 -0.52
C LEU A 767 21.08 4.80 -1.94
N GLU A 768 20.09 3.96 -2.25
CA GLU A 768 19.96 3.29 -3.55
C GLU A 768 19.41 4.21 -4.67
N VAL A 769 19.98 5.40 -4.78
CA VAL A 769 19.64 6.40 -5.78
C VAL A 769 20.88 7.21 -6.12
N GLY A 770 21.23 7.28 -7.41
CA GLY A 770 22.36 8.05 -7.93
C GLY A 770 22.05 8.67 -9.29
N GLY A 771 23.09 9.23 -9.92
CA GLY A 771 23.02 9.90 -11.23
C GLY A 771 22.42 9.06 -12.37
N ASP A 772 22.61 7.74 -12.40
CA ASP A 772 22.05 6.83 -13.41
C ASP A 772 20.53 6.71 -13.27
N SER A 773 19.98 6.85 -12.06
CA SER A 773 18.52 6.85 -11.85
C SER A 773 17.84 7.96 -12.66
N PHE A 774 18.46 9.14 -12.74
CA PHE A 774 17.99 10.26 -13.55
C PHE A 774 18.10 9.95 -15.06
N THR A 775 19.22 9.40 -15.50
CA THR A 775 19.40 9.04 -16.92
C THR A 775 18.42 7.95 -17.35
N ARG A 776 18.17 6.94 -16.51
CA ARG A 776 17.22 5.84 -16.80
C ARG A 776 15.78 6.33 -16.94
N ILE A 777 15.33 7.25 -16.11
CA ILE A 777 13.95 7.74 -16.20
C ILE A 777 13.74 8.57 -17.48
N LEU A 778 14.75 9.36 -17.87
CA LEU A 778 14.74 10.10 -19.15
C LEU A 778 14.71 9.15 -20.35
N VAL A 779 15.56 8.11 -20.36
CA VAL A 779 15.54 7.06 -21.41
C VAL A 779 14.15 6.45 -21.56
N ARG A 780 13.52 6.08 -20.43
CA ARG A 780 12.23 5.39 -20.42
C ARG A 780 11.06 6.29 -20.81
N GLN A 781 10.97 7.51 -20.27
CA GLN A 781 9.81 8.37 -20.45
C GLN A 781 9.90 9.30 -21.66
N MET A 782 11.12 9.61 -22.14
CA MET A 782 11.33 10.47 -23.31
C MET A 782 11.80 9.69 -24.55
N SER A 783 11.87 8.36 -24.48
CA SER A 783 12.30 7.48 -25.58
C SER A 783 13.67 7.84 -26.16
N LEU A 784 14.62 8.21 -25.29
CA LEU A 784 15.97 8.63 -25.66
C LEU A 784 16.97 7.47 -25.58
N THR A 785 18.08 7.58 -26.32
CA THR A 785 19.25 6.72 -26.06
C THR A 785 19.91 7.13 -24.74
N PHE A 786 20.65 6.21 -24.12
CA PHE A 786 21.38 6.51 -22.88
C PHE A 786 22.32 7.71 -23.05
N SER A 787 23.11 7.73 -24.13
CA SER A 787 24.05 8.82 -24.41
C SER A 787 23.33 10.16 -24.54
N LYS A 788 22.16 10.20 -25.21
CA LYS A 788 21.42 11.45 -25.37
C LYS A 788 20.78 11.92 -24.07
N ALA A 789 20.26 10.99 -23.27
CA ALA A 789 19.71 11.30 -21.95
C ALA A 789 20.81 11.80 -20.98
N GLU A 790 22.00 11.21 -21.01
CA GLU A 790 23.14 11.65 -20.18
C GLU A 790 23.64 13.03 -20.61
N GLU A 791 23.75 13.29 -21.92
CA GLU A 791 24.07 14.60 -22.47
C GLU A 791 23.05 15.66 -22.03
N MET A 792 21.76 15.40 -22.21
CA MET A 792 20.68 16.31 -21.78
C MET A 792 20.69 16.55 -20.26
N LYS A 793 20.94 15.52 -19.46
CA LYS A 793 21.06 15.64 -18.00
C LYS A 793 22.24 16.53 -17.59
N ARG A 794 23.39 16.39 -18.26
CA ARG A 794 24.60 17.20 -17.99
C ARG A 794 24.50 18.63 -18.57
N GLN A 795 23.76 18.79 -19.67
CA GLN A 795 23.59 20.05 -20.41
C GLN A 795 22.09 20.33 -20.66
N PRO A 796 21.32 20.68 -19.61
CA PRO A 796 19.88 20.87 -19.70
C PRO A 796 19.47 21.96 -20.69
N ASP A 797 20.31 22.97 -20.95
CA ASP A 797 20.04 24.05 -21.90
C ASP A 797 19.89 23.54 -23.35
N THR A 798 20.46 22.38 -23.67
CA THR A 798 20.35 21.69 -24.97
C THR A 798 19.08 20.85 -25.12
N ALA A 799 18.33 20.61 -24.04
CA ALA A 799 17.11 19.80 -24.08
C ALA A 799 16.01 20.51 -24.89
N PRO A 800 15.25 19.84 -25.77
CA PRO A 800 14.18 20.49 -26.52
C PRO A 800 13.15 21.17 -25.62
N GLU A 801 12.78 20.51 -24.52
CA GLU A 801 11.83 21.00 -23.50
C GLU A 801 12.43 20.75 -22.11
N VAL A 802 13.04 21.78 -21.52
CA VAL A 802 13.74 21.67 -20.23
C VAL A 802 12.75 21.42 -19.09
N SER A 803 11.62 22.13 -19.11
CA SER A 803 10.53 21.96 -18.15
C SER A 803 10.05 20.51 -18.10
N LYS A 804 9.81 19.90 -19.27
CA LYS A 804 9.39 18.50 -19.37
C LYS A 804 10.46 17.53 -18.88
N MET A 805 11.73 17.80 -19.21
CA MET A 805 12.86 17.00 -18.73
C MET A 805 12.90 16.94 -17.20
N TYR A 806 12.75 18.07 -16.52
CA TYR A 806 12.73 18.13 -15.06
C TYR A 806 11.44 17.58 -14.44
N GLU A 807 10.29 17.71 -15.12
CA GLU A 807 9.05 17.04 -14.71
C GLU A 807 9.22 15.51 -14.66
N VAL A 808 9.89 14.94 -15.67
CA VAL A 808 10.22 13.50 -15.72
C VAL A 808 11.17 13.09 -14.59
N MET A 809 12.20 13.90 -14.34
CA MET A 809 13.19 13.62 -13.28
C MET A 809 12.65 13.81 -11.85
N ASP A 810 11.53 14.50 -11.67
CA ASP A 810 10.93 14.84 -10.37
C ASP A 810 10.72 13.62 -9.46
N ALA A 811 10.34 12.47 -10.03
CA ALA A 811 10.18 11.24 -9.27
C ALA A 811 11.49 10.77 -8.63
N VAL A 812 12.62 10.94 -9.33
CA VAL A 812 13.95 10.56 -8.84
C VAL A 812 14.45 11.57 -7.80
N PHE A 813 14.22 12.87 -8.02
CA PHE A 813 14.52 13.91 -7.04
C PHE A 813 13.79 13.65 -5.72
N LYS A 814 12.47 13.39 -5.78
CA LYS A 814 11.66 13.06 -4.59
C LYS A 814 12.19 11.85 -3.85
N ASN A 815 12.64 10.82 -4.56
CA ASN A 815 13.22 9.64 -3.94
C ASN A 815 14.54 9.97 -3.21
N LEU A 816 15.44 10.70 -3.86
CA LEU A 816 16.71 11.13 -3.24
C LEU A 816 16.47 12.00 -2.02
N THR A 817 15.61 13.02 -2.12
CA THR A 817 15.27 13.90 -0.99
C THR A 817 14.67 13.09 0.15
N LYS A 818 13.71 12.20 -0.14
CA LYS A 818 13.06 11.36 0.88
C LYS A 818 14.08 10.48 1.61
N GLU A 819 14.92 9.75 0.87
CA GLU A 819 15.92 8.85 1.47
C GLU A 819 16.98 9.61 2.28
N ALA A 820 17.40 10.79 1.80
CA ALA A 820 18.29 11.67 2.53
C ALA A 820 17.63 12.19 3.83
N SER A 821 16.40 12.70 3.76
CA SER A 821 15.65 13.19 4.93
C SER A 821 15.41 12.10 5.97
N ILE A 822 15.06 10.87 5.55
CA ILE A 822 14.89 9.73 6.47
C ILE A 822 16.22 9.40 7.14
N SER A 823 17.32 9.38 6.39
CA SER A 823 18.65 9.07 6.93
C SER A 823 19.13 10.12 7.93
N ILE A 824 18.95 11.40 7.59
CA ILE A 824 19.24 12.53 8.47
C ILE A 824 18.41 12.44 9.75
N SER A 825 17.09 12.23 9.63
CA SER A 825 16.21 12.11 10.79
C SER A 825 16.58 10.94 11.69
N ASN A 826 16.92 9.77 11.13
CA ASN A 826 17.35 8.62 11.90
C ASN A 826 18.66 8.89 12.65
N TYR A 827 19.63 9.55 12.00
CA TYR A 827 20.88 9.95 12.65
C TYR A 827 20.62 10.94 13.79
N THR A 828 19.88 12.02 13.54
CA THR A 828 19.59 13.07 14.51
C THR A 828 18.81 12.53 15.72
N ASN A 829 17.89 11.61 15.51
CA ASN A 829 17.14 10.97 16.61
C ASN A 829 18.05 10.09 17.49
N ALA A 830 19.07 9.44 16.91
CA ALA A 830 20.01 8.59 17.64
C ALA A 830 21.18 9.36 18.29
N ASN A 831 21.46 10.57 17.82
CA ASN A 831 22.58 11.42 18.26
C ASN A 831 22.12 12.89 18.41
N SER A 832 21.13 13.12 19.29
CA SER A 832 20.50 14.43 19.48
C SER A 832 21.45 15.51 20.02
N ASP A 833 22.56 15.08 20.61
CA ASP A 833 23.67 15.88 21.12
C ASP A 833 24.62 16.38 20.01
N ARG A 834 24.54 15.82 18.80
CA ARG A 834 25.43 16.15 17.67
C ARG A 834 24.64 16.65 16.46
N PRO A 835 24.21 17.92 16.44
CA PRO A 835 23.39 18.44 15.36
C PRO A 835 24.16 18.44 14.03
N ILE A 836 23.44 18.17 12.93
CA ILE A 836 23.97 18.37 11.57
C ILE A 836 23.80 19.85 11.22
N SER A 837 24.89 20.61 11.20
CA SER A 837 24.86 22.06 10.99
C SER A 837 24.67 22.47 9.53
N GLU A 838 25.15 21.64 8.60
CA GLU A 838 24.97 21.82 7.17
C GLU A 838 25.02 20.48 6.43
N VAL A 839 24.46 20.46 5.21
CA VAL A 839 24.57 19.34 4.28
C VAL A 839 25.27 19.81 3.01
N VAL A 840 26.41 19.21 2.71
CA VAL A 840 27.23 19.54 1.54
C VAL A 840 27.17 18.42 0.52
N LEU A 841 26.95 18.76 -0.74
CA LEU A 841 26.94 17.80 -1.85
C LEU A 841 28.35 17.62 -2.41
N VAL A 842 28.69 16.37 -2.71
CA VAL A 842 29.90 15.98 -3.45
C VAL A 842 29.55 14.92 -4.50
N GLY A 843 30.54 14.45 -5.24
CA GLY A 843 30.37 13.40 -6.25
C GLY A 843 29.96 13.96 -7.61
N GLY A 844 30.10 13.12 -8.64
CA GLY A 844 29.77 13.50 -10.01
C GLY A 844 28.29 13.85 -10.20
N GLY A 845 27.40 13.14 -9.52
CA GLY A 845 25.96 13.42 -9.51
C GLY A 845 25.57 14.65 -8.68
N GLY A 846 26.42 15.10 -7.76
CA GLY A 846 26.21 16.33 -6.99
C GLY A 846 26.24 17.58 -7.88
N GLN A 847 26.87 17.47 -9.05
CA GLN A 847 26.95 18.50 -10.08
C GLN A 847 25.74 18.52 -11.02
N LEU A 848 24.75 17.64 -10.81
CA LEU A 848 23.50 17.69 -11.56
C LEU A 848 22.87 19.07 -11.40
N HIS A 849 22.73 19.78 -12.53
CA HIS A 849 22.16 21.11 -12.51
C HIS A 849 20.79 21.11 -11.83
N SER A 850 20.50 22.16 -11.05
CA SER A 850 19.32 22.29 -10.17
C SER A 850 19.25 21.38 -8.95
N LEU A 851 20.09 20.36 -8.77
CA LEU A 851 19.95 19.42 -7.64
C LEU A 851 20.04 20.13 -6.28
N VAL A 852 21.05 21.00 -6.09
CA VAL A 852 21.19 21.81 -4.87
C VAL A 852 19.95 22.67 -4.64
N ARG A 853 19.47 23.37 -5.67
CA ARG A 853 18.26 24.20 -5.58
C ARG A 853 17.05 23.37 -5.16
N LEU A 854 16.87 22.18 -5.75
CA LEU A 854 15.74 21.30 -5.45
C LEU A 854 15.80 20.74 -4.02
N LEU A 855 17.00 20.46 -3.49
CA LEU A 855 17.17 20.09 -2.07
C LEU A 855 16.96 21.28 -1.12
N GLN A 856 17.26 22.50 -1.57
CA GLN A 856 17.02 23.72 -0.80
C GLN A 856 15.53 24.10 -0.76
N TYR A 857 14.89 24.26 -1.90
CA TYR A 857 13.53 24.81 -1.99
C TYR A 857 12.44 23.76 -2.12
N GLY A 858 12.80 22.50 -2.39
CA GLY A 858 11.82 21.48 -2.77
C GLY A 858 11.32 21.69 -4.19
N ARG A 859 10.06 21.36 -4.42
CA ARG A 859 9.45 21.51 -5.75
C ARG A 859 9.28 22.98 -6.09
N GLN A 860 9.27 23.26 -7.39
CA GLN A 860 9.25 24.60 -7.94
C GLN A 860 8.02 25.46 -7.56
N PHE A 861 6.90 24.81 -7.22
CA PHE A 861 5.60 25.43 -6.97
C PHE A 861 4.94 24.97 -5.66
N ASP A 862 5.70 24.29 -4.77
CA ASP A 862 5.20 23.85 -3.46
C ASP A 862 5.56 24.86 -2.35
#